data_AF-A0A061SXG9-F1
#
_entry.id   AF-A0A061SXG9-F1
#
_cell.length_a   1.000
_cell.length_b   1.000
_cell.length_c   1.000
_cell.angle_alpha   90.00
_cell.angle_beta   90.00
_cell.angle_gamma   90.00
#
_symmetry.space_group_name_H-M   'P 1'
#
loop_
_entity.id
_entity.type
_entity.pdbx_description
1 polymer ?
#
loop_
_entity_poly.entity_id
_entity_poly.type
_entity_poly.pdbx_seq_one_letter_code
_entity_poly.pdbx_strand_id
1 'polypeptide(L)'
;MPRLTLTGSSATGSFVAKSMFGANAVFERTEDGAPGEAYSSAATNLGVTSVRFGGGQSDLPPTRLHEDGETPVDGEDWINIVTMPDGNLRTEVVNFFEWCGAGGHAGPEADPLCAVLVIPTKHLNTEDYAGFADDIAAFVEAVMGQYGHLIEAFQIGNEYWDIGETAYGQRASIAAEAVETGMVAAGIAQEDQPSIIVQMATAGNAGSEFQATPGVNDFRQRNDDANRQIIDQLSDAARGAIDGVTEHYYYNKKHYEFGTHSNELNFIDRDYDLWSESFDKDLDLHITEWNVRTTTTAQHGFVAGSTLIKQFSNMIELGVDAANIWALDYHSRTALTLETDGGAITDDQGRMMNSSQAAAFDLMAGSIAGKELISFDFDQTFPQISVTAYGDQDTTVLYVSSRTLESMDVSLDLSQFFANASSINGVKVSLDTSTTNGLQWDNGIAADGITIDGDPYFYNEHDADVLFTDFSYTDASNITFDLKPFEFLELTIETPPDPVQPTDSNGSEDDDLIIYDDLLDEVEDNLSDAAEDIGGQAYRLYQATFDRIPDEAGLEFWIGQQDGGTLSLNQIKQHYIDSDEFTQILGNHELLNDAQFLDLLYQNMLERMPDQADYDFWSAQQQNGLTRAEMLTYFSESDEVKTNVSAAVEDGIWFI
;
A
#
# COMPACT_ATOMS: atom_id res chain seq x y z
N MET A 1 21.81 -21.11 8.41
CA MET A 1 20.39 -21.21 8.79
C MET A 1 20.05 -20.01 9.65
N PRO A 2 19.47 -18.94 9.08
CA PRO A 2 18.80 -17.91 9.87
C PRO A 2 17.88 -18.52 10.93
N ARG A 3 17.97 -18.04 12.17
CA ARG A 3 17.07 -18.40 13.27
C ARG A 3 16.43 -17.12 13.78
N LEU A 4 15.10 -17.06 13.73
CA LEU A 4 14.32 -15.96 14.26
C LEU A 4 13.56 -16.45 15.50
N THR A 5 13.83 -15.84 16.66
CA THR A 5 13.15 -16.13 17.93
C THR A 5 12.20 -14.97 18.22
N LEU A 6 10.90 -15.25 18.31
CA LEU A 6 9.89 -14.24 18.62
C LEU A 6 10.05 -13.79 20.08
N THR A 7 10.39 -12.53 20.27
CA THR A 7 10.64 -11.90 21.58
C THR A 7 9.55 -10.93 22.02
N GLY A 8 8.83 -10.34 21.08
CA GLY A 8 7.76 -9.37 21.32
C GLY A 8 6.60 -9.56 20.35
N SER A 9 5.39 -9.21 20.80
CA SER A 9 4.18 -9.23 19.98
C SER A 9 3.22 -8.15 20.47
N SER A 10 2.73 -7.32 19.56
CA SER A 10 1.70 -6.31 19.85
C SER A 10 0.67 -6.23 18.74
N ALA A 11 -0.58 -6.08 19.16
CA ALA A 11 -1.73 -5.70 18.34
C ALA A 11 -1.51 -4.27 17.80
N THR A 12 -1.74 -4.03 16.50
CA THR A 12 -1.53 -2.70 15.90
C THR A 12 -2.77 -1.81 15.96
N GLY A 13 -3.96 -2.38 16.17
CA GLY A 13 -5.25 -1.73 16.02
C GLY A 13 -5.77 -1.68 14.58
N SER A 14 -4.99 -2.19 13.60
CA SER A 14 -5.33 -2.17 12.18
C SER A 14 -5.89 -3.52 11.74
N PHE A 15 -7.04 -3.52 11.07
CA PHE A 15 -7.75 -4.75 10.71
C PHE A 15 -7.82 -4.93 9.19
N VAL A 16 -7.81 -6.19 8.76
CA VAL A 16 -8.01 -6.56 7.35
C VAL A 16 -9.50 -6.52 7.03
N ALA A 17 -9.95 -5.49 6.34
CA ALA A 17 -11.33 -5.43 5.87
C ALA A 17 -11.56 -6.43 4.72
N LYS A 18 -12.76 -7.03 4.66
CA LYS A 18 -13.11 -7.94 3.56
C LYS A 18 -13.08 -7.25 2.20
N SER A 19 -13.48 -5.98 2.15
CA SER A 19 -13.43 -5.08 1.00
C SER A 19 -12.02 -4.87 0.42
N MET A 20 -10.95 -5.25 1.13
CA MET A 20 -9.59 -5.24 0.59
C MET A 20 -9.33 -6.37 -0.44
N PHE A 21 -10.23 -7.36 -0.51
CA PHE A 21 -10.17 -8.46 -1.48
C PHE A 21 -11.10 -8.20 -2.68
N GLY A 22 -11.11 -6.98 -3.18
CA GLY A 22 -11.80 -6.62 -4.41
C GLY A 22 -10.95 -6.84 -5.67
N ALA A 23 -11.56 -6.72 -6.84
CA ALA A 23 -10.88 -6.82 -8.13
C ALA A 23 -11.39 -5.83 -9.17
N ASN A 24 -10.57 -5.53 -10.18
CA ASN A 24 -10.98 -4.73 -11.34
C ASN A 24 -11.59 -5.62 -12.44
N ALA A 25 -12.65 -5.14 -13.08
CA ALA A 25 -13.21 -5.74 -14.31
C ALA A 25 -13.10 -4.73 -15.47
N VAL A 26 -12.31 -5.07 -16.48
CA VAL A 26 -12.09 -4.20 -17.66
C VAL A 26 -13.28 -4.36 -18.61
N PHE A 27 -13.89 -3.25 -19.06
CA PHE A 27 -15.14 -3.27 -19.83
C PHE A 27 -15.01 -4.05 -21.15
N GLU A 28 -13.96 -3.82 -21.94
CA GLU A 28 -13.71 -4.53 -23.19
C GLU A 28 -13.51 -6.05 -23.02
N ARG A 29 -13.30 -6.51 -21.78
CA ARG A 29 -13.16 -7.93 -21.42
C ARG A 29 -14.46 -8.54 -20.91
N THR A 30 -15.58 -7.82 -21.06
CA THR A 30 -16.92 -8.30 -20.72
C THR A 30 -17.73 -8.63 -21.96
N GLU A 31 -18.73 -9.50 -21.79
CA GLU A 31 -19.76 -9.76 -22.79
C GLU A 31 -20.96 -8.85 -22.49
N ASP A 32 -21.04 -7.72 -23.19
CA ASP A 32 -22.06 -6.68 -22.96
C ASP A 32 -22.16 -6.32 -21.46
N GLY A 33 -21.03 -6.06 -20.80
CA GLY A 33 -20.96 -5.69 -19.37
C GLY A 33 -20.84 -6.85 -18.37
N ALA A 34 -21.23 -8.08 -18.73
CA ALA A 34 -21.05 -9.23 -17.85
C ALA A 34 -19.63 -9.83 -17.99
N PRO A 35 -18.85 -9.99 -16.90
CA PRO A 35 -17.58 -10.71 -16.95
C PRO A 35 -17.71 -12.15 -17.46
N GLY A 36 -16.76 -12.57 -18.29
CA GLY A 36 -16.73 -13.91 -18.90
C GLY A 36 -16.48 -15.06 -17.91
N GLU A 37 -16.52 -16.30 -18.40
CA GLU A 37 -16.37 -17.52 -17.60
C GLU A 37 -14.99 -17.61 -16.91
N ALA A 38 -13.91 -17.28 -17.62
CA ALA A 38 -12.55 -17.31 -17.08
C ALA A 38 -12.36 -16.34 -15.90
N TYR A 39 -12.76 -15.07 -16.10
CA TYR A 39 -12.80 -14.07 -15.02
C TYR A 39 -13.68 -14.53 -13.85
N SER A 40 -14.89 -15.03 -14.12
CA SER A 40 -15.83 -15.48 -13.09
C SER A 40 -15.25 -16.63 -12.25
N SER A 41 -14.59 -17.58 -12.91
CA SER A 41 -13.86 -18.66 -12.25
C SER A 41 -12.72 -18.14 -11.39
N ALA A 42 -11.93 -17.19 -11.90
CA ALA A 42 -10.84 -16.58 -11.13
C ALA A 42 -11.37 -15.83 -9.90
N ALA A 43 -12.39 -14.98 -10.06
CA ALA A 43 -13.01 -14.22 -8.98
C ALA A 43 -13.55 -15.11 -7.87
N THR A 44 -14.22 -16.21 -8.23
CA THR A 44 -14.76 -17.18 -7.27
C THR A 44 -13.65 -17.86 -6.46
N ASN A 45 -12.59 -18.35 -7.11
CA ASN A 45 -11.51 -19.06 -6.41
C ASN A 45 -10.64 -18.11 -5.58
N LEU A 46 -10.45 -16.87 -6.02
CA LEU A 46 -9.68 -15.85 -5.30
C LEU A 46 -10.47 -15.20 -4.15
N GLY A 47 -11.73 -15.60 -3.92
CA GLY A 47 -12.56 -15.06 -2.85
C GLY A 47 -12.87 -13.57 -3.01
N VAL A 48 -13.00 -13.09 -4.26
CA VAL A 48 -13.26 -11.68 -4.54
C VAL A 48 -14.59 -11.24 -3.91
N THR A 49 -14.60 -10.10 -3.23
CA THR A 49 -15.80 -9.59 -2.54
C THR A 49 -16.44 -8.39 -3.24
N SER A 50 -15.65 -7.61 -3.96
CA SER A 50 -16.12 -6.43 -4.68
C SER A 50 -15.47 -6.30 -6.06
N VAL A 51 -16.20 -5.71 -7.01
CA VAL A 51 -15.73 -5.51 -8.38
C VAL A 51 -15.84 -4.06 -8.78
N ARG A 52 -14.71 -3.47 -9.15
CA ARG A 52 -14.65 -2.14 -9.77
C ARG A 52 -14.91 -2.24 -11.27
N PHE A 53 -16.06 -1.73 -11.69
CA PHE A 53 -16.57 -1.96 -13.05
C PHE A 53 -16.01 -0.99 -14.09
N GLY A 54 -15.62 -1.57 -15.22
CA GLY A 54 -14.99 -0.93 -16.36
C GLY A 54 -13.53 -0.52 -16.13
N GLY A 55 -13.01 -0.63 -14.90
CA GLY A 55 -11.68 -0.18 -14.54
C GLY A 55 -11.40 1.23 -15.08
N GLY A 56 -10.23 1.44 -15.67
CA GLY A 56 -9.92 2.71 -16.33
C GLY A 56 -10.72 3.05 -17.60
N GLN A 57 -11.47 2.09 -18.17
CA GLN A 57 -12.33 2.30 -19.36
C GLN A 57 -13.69 2.91 -19.01
N SER A 58 -14.02 3.10 -17.73
CA SER A 58 -15.19 3.88 -17.34
C SER A 58 -14.95 5.39 -17.39
N ASP A 59 -13.71 5.84 -17.52
CA ASP A 59 -13.34 7.25 -17.65
C ASP A 59 -12.22 7.45 -18.68
N LEU A 60 -12.47 7.03 -19.91
CA LEU A 60 -11.53 7.17 -21.02
C LEU A 60 -11.73 8.54 -21.71
N PRO A 61 -10.65 9.32 -21.94
CA PRO A 61 -10.77 10.58 -22.68
C PRO A 61 -11.03 10.30 -24.17
N PRO A 62 -12.02 10.95 -24.83
CA PRO A 62 -12.30 10.77 -26.26
C PRO A 62 -11.12 11.14 -27.18
N THR A 63 -10.14 11.86 -26.64
CA THR A 63 -8.91 12.28 -27.34
C THR A 63 -7.81 11.22 -27.35
N ARG A 64 -7.93 10.15 -26.56
CA ARG A 64 -6.98 9.03 -26.56
C ARG A 64 -7.28 8.11 -27.74
N LEU A 65 -6.73 8.47 -28.89
CA LEU A 65 -6.90 7.70 -30.12
C LEU A 65 -6.27 6.30 -29.98
N HIS A 66 -6.88 5.35 -30.68
CA HIS A 66 -6.33 4.02 -30.93
C HIS A 66 -4.99 4.09 -31.66
N GLU A 67 -4.24 2.99 -31.70
CA GLU A 67 -2.95 2.94 -32.43
C GLU A 67 -3.09 3.26 -33.93
N ASP A 68 -4.26 2.99 -34.52
CA ASP A 68 -4.60 3.30 -35.90
C ASP A 68 -5.10 4.75 -36.11
N GLY A 69 -5.26 5.51 -35.03
CA GLY A 69 -5.71 6.90 -35.02
C GLY A 69 -7.22 7.09 -34.97
N GLU A 70 -8.01 6.02 -34.80
CA GLU A 70 -9.46 6.12 -34.61
C GLU A 70 -9.82 6.59 -33.19
N THR A 71 -10.98 7.24 -33.05
CA THR A 71 -11.48 7.71 -31.75
C THR A 71 -12.19 6.58 -31.01
N PRO A 72 -12.02 6.44 -29.69
CA PRO A 72 -12.76 5.46 -28.90
C PRO A 72 -14.27 5.65 -29.00
N VAL A 73 -15.00 4.54 -29.04
CA VAL A 73 -16.45 4.47 -29.15
C VAL A 73 -17.06 4.04 -27.81
N ASP A 74 -18.00 4.83 -27.29
CA ASP A 74 -18.75 4.50 -26.07
C ASP A 74 -19.64 3.28 -26.30
N GLY A 75 -19.56 2.30 -25.39
CA GLY A 75 -20.18 0.98 -25.49
C GLY A 75 -19.37 -0.06 -26.27
N GLU A 76 -18.21 0.31 -26.79
CA GLU A 76 -17.30 -0.63 -27.46
C GLU A 76 -15.92 -0.62 -26.80
N ASP A 77 -15.23 0.53 -26.81
CA ASP A 77 -13.85 0.66 -26.29
C ASP A 77 -13.82 1.14 -24.83
N TRP A 78 -14.87 1.83 -24.42
CA TRP A 78 -15.04 2.44 -23.11
C TRP A 78 -16.52 2.60 -22.81
N ILE A 79 -16.87 2.86 -21.55
CA ILE A 79 -18.28 2.93 -21.14
C ILE A 79 -18.56 4.17 -20.31
N ASN A 80 -19.40 5.07 -20.83
CA ASN A 80 -20.06 6.05 -19.98
C ASN A 80 -21.25 5.38 -19.28
N ILE A 81 -21.05 4.94 -18.04
CA ILE A 81 -22.07 4.23 -17.25
C ILE A 81 -23.32 5.09 -16.97
N VAL A 82 -23.16 6.41 -16.92
CA VAL A 82 -24.23 7.37 -16.61
C VAL A 82 -25.24 7.50 -17.75
N THR A 83 -24.88 7.09 -18.97
CA THR A 83 -25.78 7.17 -20.12
C THR A 83 -27.01 6.29 -19.90
N MET A 84 -28.19 6.90 -19.96
CA MET A 84 -29.48 6.22 -19.78
C MET A 84 -30.36 6.26 -21.04
N PRO A 85 -30.18 5.35 -22.02
CA PRO A 85 -30.99 5.30 -23.23
C PRO A 85 -32.48 5.12 -22.90
N ASP A 86 -33.32 5.98 -23.50
CA ASP A 86 -34.76 6.03 -23.23
C ASP A 86 -35.13 6.17 -21.74
N GLY A 87 -34.22 6.73 -20.93
CA GLY A 87 -34.40 6.91 -19.49
C GLY A 87 -34.24 5.63 -18.67
N ASN A 88 -33.59 4.59 -19.20
CA ASN A 88 -33.28 3.36 -18.47
C ASN A 88 -31.78 3.17 -18.35
N LEU A 89 -31.34 2.43 -17.33
CA LEU A 89 -29.95 1.96 -17.24
C LEU A 89 -29.60 1.20 -18.52
N ARG A 90 -28.40 1.47 -19.06
CA ARG A 90 -27.92 0.75 -20.25
C ARG A 90 -27.74 -0.74 -19.95
N THR A 91 -27.91 -1.56 -20.98
CA THR A 91 -27.90 -3.02 -20.89
C THR A 91 -26.62 -3.54 -20.22
N GLU A 92 -25.48 -2.92 -20.50
CA GLU A 92 -24.18 -3.35 -19.99
C GLU A 92 -24.07 -3.20 -18.47
N VAL A 93 -24.58 -2.09 -17.94
CA VAL A 93 -24.63 -1.85 -16.48
C VAL A 93 -25.60 -2.83 -15.82
N VAL A 94 -26.75 -3.10 -16.44
CA VAL A 94 -27.72 -4.09 -15.93
C VAL A 94 -27.12 -5.49 -15.90
N ASN A 95 -26.47 -5.92 -16.99
CA ASN A 95 -25.83 -7.23 -17.08
C ASN A 95 -24.73 -7.40 -16.02
N PHE A 96 -23.94 -6.36 -15.78
CA PHE A 96 -22.95 -6.35 -14.69
C PHE A 96 -23.61 -6.55 -13.32
N PHE A 97 -24.69 -5.85 -13.01
CA PHE A 97 -25.36 -6.02 -11.72
C PHE A 97 -26.05 -7.38 -11.55
N GLU A 98 -26.66 -7.91 -12.61
CA GLU A 98 -27.24 -9.25 -12.58
C GLU A 98 -26.14 -10.31 -12.34
N TRP A 99 -24.94 -10.10 -12.90
CA TRP A 99 -23.77 -10.93 -12.63
C TRP A 99 -23.30 -10.82 -11.17
N CYS A 100 -23.17 -9.60 -10.64
CA CYS A 100 -22.83 -9.35 -9.23
C CYS A 100 -23.84 -10.00 -8.27
N GLY A 101 -25.13 -9.79 -8.51
CA GLY A 101 -26.22 -10.34 -7.69
C GLY A 101 -26.31 -11.87 -7.74
N ALA A 102 -25.76 -12.50 -8.78
CA ALA A 102 -25.63 -13.95 -8.90
C ALA A 102 -24.31 -14.50 -8.31
N GLY A 103 -23.57 -13.68 -7.55
CA GLY A 103 -22.29 -14.06 -6.94
C GLY A 103 -21.21 -14.38 -7.96
N GLY A 104 -21.19 -13.68 -9.09
CA GLY A 104 -20.17 -13.84 -10.12
C GLY A 104 -20.15 -15.23 -10.79
N HIS A 105 -21.32 -15.82 -11.01
CA HIS A 105 -21.53 -17.21 -11.49
C HIS A 105 -21.23 -18.34 -10.48
N ALA A 106 -20.94 -18.04 -9.20
CA ALA A 106 -20.86 -19.07 -8.16
C ALA A 106 -22.22 -19.73 -7.85
N GLY A 107 -23.32 -19.13 -8.33
CA GLY A 107 -24.67 -19.67 -8.26
C GLY A 107 -25.56 -18.95 -7.26
N PRO A 108 -26.85 -19.30 -7.17
CA PRO A 108 -27.85 -18.51 -6.44
C PRO A 108 -27.74 -18.57 -4.90
N GLU A 109 -26.84 -19.39 -4.36
CA GLU A 109 -26.57 -19.48 -2.92
C GLU A 109 -25.28 -18.74 -2.52
N ALA A 110 -24.52 -18.21 -3.48
CA ALA A 110 -23.34 -17.42 -3.21
C ALA A 110 -23.71 -16.02 -2.74
N ASP A 111 -22.86 -15.45 -1.89
CA ASP A 111 -22.99 -14.05 -1.50
C ASP A 111 -22.83 -13.16 -2.74
N PRO A 112 -23.63 -12.09 -2.88
CA PRO A 112 -23.49 -11.16 -3.98
C PRO A 112 -22.14 -10.44 -3.91
N LEU A 113 -21.60 -10.10 -5.08
CA LEU A 113 -20.42 -9.25 -5.19
C LEU A 113 -20.83 -7.79 -5.11
N CYS A 114 -20.14 -7.01 -4.29
CA CYS A 114 -20.33 -5.56 -4.27
C CYS A 114 -19.72 -4.91 -5.52
N ALA A 115 -20.12 -3.67 -5.81
CA ALA A 115 -19.73 -2.93 -7.00
C ALA A 115 -19.17 -1.55 -6.63
N VAL A 116 -18.03 -1.20 -7.24
CA VAL A 116 -17.51 0.16 -7.29
C VAL A 116 -17.73 0.72 -8.70
N LEU A 117 -18.45 1.83 -8.80
CA LEU A 117 -18.80 2.47 -10.07
C LEU A 117 -18.02 3.75 -10.27
N VAL A 118 -17.37 3.91 -11.43
CA VAL A 118 -16.60 5.11 -11.75
C VAL A 118 -17.47 6.11 -12.52
N ILE A 119 -17.73 7.27 -11.93
CA ILE A 119 -18.38 8.40 -12.58
C ILE A 119 -17.37 9.11 -13.50
N PRO A 120 -17.60 9.17 -14.83
CA PRO A 120 -16.61 9.71 -15.75
C PRO A 120 -16.42 11.22 -15.60
N THR A 121 -15.18 11.69 -15.75
CA THR A 121 -14.77 13.09 -15.61
C THR A 121 -14.06 13.64 -16.87
N LYS A 122 -13.58 12.78 -17.77
CA LYS A 122 -12.74 13.16 -18.92
C LYS A 122 -13.49 13.44 -20.21
N HIS A 123 -14.70 12.92 -20.36
CA HIS A 123 -15.45 12.98 -21.61
C HIS A 123 -16.04 14.37 -21.93
N LEU A 124 -16.10 15.29 -20.95
CA LEU A 124 -16.58 16.65 -21.12
C LEU A 124 -15.55 17.66 -20.57
N ASN A 125 -15.62 18.90 -21.06
CA ASN A 125 -14.95 20.02 -20.40
C ASN A 125 -15.77 20.49 -19.19
N THR A 126 -15.19 21.35 -18.34
CA THR A 126 -15.83 21.77 -17.08
C THR A 126 -17.12 22.58 -17.27
N GLU A 127 -17.24 23.36 -18.35
CA GLU A 127 -18.48 24.12 -18.63
C GLU A 127 -19.63 23.18 -18.98
N ASP A 128 -19.37 22.20 -19.84
CA ASP A 128 -20.36 21.20 -20.26
C ASP A 128 -20.66 20.20 -19.13
N TYR A 129 -19.67 19.90 -18.26
CA TYR A 129 -19.84 18.99 -17.12
C TYR A 129 -20.88 19.47 -16.11
N ALA A 130 -21.08 20.78 -15.97
CA ALA A 130 -22.13 21.32 -15.10
C ALA A 130 -23.55 20.88 -15.54
N GLY A 131 -23.76 20.68 -16.84
CA GLY A 131 -25.03 20.15 -17.36
C GLY A 131 -25.19 18.64 -17.18
N PHE A 132 -24.08 17.92 -16.98
CA PHE A 132 -24.06 16.47 -16.77
C PHE A 132 -24.45 16.07 -15.33
N ALA A 133 -24.47 17.01 -14.39
CA ALA A 133 -24.89 16.78 -13.00
C ALA A 133 -26.32 16.18 -12.90
N ASP A 134 -27.25 16.69 -13.70
CA ASP A 134 -28.63 16.17 -13.73
C ASP A 134 -28.68 14.71 -14.23
N ASP A 135 -27.82 14.36 -15.19
CA ASP A 135 -27.71 12.99 -15.72
C ASP A 135 -27.10 12.04 -14.68
N ILE A 136 -26.05 12.48 -13.96
CA ILE A 136 -25.45 11.74 -12.84
C ILE A 136 -26.49 11.46 -11.77
N ALA A 137 -27.24 12.48 -11.32
CA ALA A 137 -28.25 12.31 -10.28
C ALA A 137 -29.37 11.33 -10.71
N ALA A 138 -29.84 11.43 -11.96
CA ALA A 138 -30.85 10.51 -12.49
C ALA A 138 -30.33 9.07 -12.60
N PHE A 139 -29.08 8.90 -13.03
CA PHE A 139 -28.42 7.60 -13.06
C PHE A 139 -28.32 6.99 -11.66
N VAL A 140 -27.82 7.75 -10.69
CA VAL A 140 -27.65 7.27 -9.31
C VAL A 140 -29.01 6.95 -8.68
N GLU A 141 -30.04 7.78 -8.89
CA GLU A 141 -31.41 7.47 -8.45
C GLU A 141 -31.89 6.12 -8.99
N ALA A 142 -31.67 5.88 -10.29
CA ALA A 142 -32.07 4.65 -10.95
C ALA A 142 -31.27 3.42 -10.48
N VAL A 143 -29.95 3.56 -10.28
CA VAL A 143 -29.09 2.50 -9.74
C VAL A 143 -29.49 2.17 -8.31
N MET A 144 -29.58 3.17 -7.44
CA MET A 144 -29.92 2.94 -6.03
C MET A 144 -31.32 2.32 -5.86
N GLY A 145 -32.28 2.73 -6.68
CA GLY A 145 -33.63 2.17 -6.66
C GLY A 145 -33.75 0.71 -7.13
N GLN A 146 -32.79 0.20 -7.90
CA GLN A 146 -32.83 -1.15 -8.48
C GLN A 146 -31.77 -2.09 -7.89
N TYR A 147 -30.56 -1.58 -7.67
CA TYR A 147 -29.35 -2.34 -7.32
C TYR A 147 -28.58 -1.71 -6.15
N GLY A 148 -29.14 -0.77 -5.39
CA GLY A 148 -28.42 -0.05 -4.33
C GLY A 148 -27.76 -0.95 -3.28
N HIS A 149 -28.34 -2.12 -3.00
CA HIS A 149 -27.78 -3.13 -2.09
C HIS A 149 -26.49 -3.81 -2.59
N LEU A 150 -26.12 -3.60 -3.85
CA LEU A 150 -24.87 -4.11 -4.45
C LEU A 150 -23.78 -3.04 -4.50
N ILE A 151 -24.07 -1.78 -4.17
CA ILE A 151 -23.12 -0.69 -4.35
C ILE A 151 -22.25 -0.55 -3.10
N GLU A 152 -20.94 -0.64 -3.29
CA GLU A 152 -19.94 -0.33 -2.26
C GLU A 152 -19.59 1.15 -2.28
N ALA A 153 -19.25 1.68 -3.46
CA ALA A 153 -18.86 3.07 -3.61
C ALA A 153 -19.12 3.62 -5.02
N PHE A 154 -19.30 4.94 -5.10
CA PHE A 154 -19.18 5.72 -6.31
C PHE A 154 -17.82 6.42 -6.33
N GLN A 155 -16.95 6.02 -7.25
CA GLN A 155 -15.66 6.65 -7.48
C GLN A 155 -15.81 7.80 -8.49
N ILE A 156 -15.27 8.96 -8.15
CA ILE A 156 -15.29 10.12 -9.03
C ILE A 156 -14.02 10.14 -9.87
N GLY A 157 -14.18 9.81 -11.16
CA GLY A 157 -13.11 9.76 -12.14
C GLY A 157 -12.14 8.59 -11.96
N ASN A 158 -11.27 8.41 -12.94
CA ASN A 158 -10.16 7.46 -12.86
C ASN A 158 -8.92 8.10 -13.47
N GLU A 159 -7.79 8.11 -12.74
CA GLU A 159 -6.49 8.54 -13.27
C GLU A 159 -6.63 9.85 -14.07
N TYR A 160 -7.08 10.93 -13.42
CA TYR A 160 -7.48 12.15 -14.13
C TYR A 160 -6.35 12.79 -14.97
N TRP A 161 -5.10 12.34 -14.76
CA TRP A 161 -3.78 12.63 -15.34
C TRP A 161 -3.65 13.50 -16.60
N ASP A 162 -4.63 13.52 -17.49
CA ASP A 162 -4.68 14.37 -18.69
C ASP A 162 -5.48 15.69 -18.48
N ILE A 163 -6.09 15.85 -17.31
CA ILE A 163 -6.81 17.04 -16.84
C ILE A 163 -5.96 17.72 -15.76
N GLY A 164 -5.97 19.06 -15.70
CA GLY A 164 -5.36 19.81 -14.60
C GLY A 164 -6.18 19.72 -13.31
N GLU A 165 -5.51 19.85 -12.17
CA GLU A 165 -6.07 19.73 -10.83
C GLU A 165 -7.25 20.68 -10.59
N THR A 166 -7.19 21.91 -11.10
CA THR A 166 -8.31 22.87 -11.00
C THR A 166 -9.54 22.35 -11.74
N ALA A 167 -9.36 21.87 -12.97
CA ALA A 167 -10.49 21.40 -13.78
C ALA A 167 -11.07 20.07 -13.27
N TYR A 168 -10.22 19.18 -12.77
CA TYR A 168 -10.66 17.93 -12.14
C TYR A 168 -11.40 18.21 -10.83
N GLY A 169 -10.84 19.02 -9.91
CA GLY A 169 -11.49 19.36 -8.63
C GLY A 169 -12.87 19.99 -8.81
N GLN A 170 -13.04 20.88 -9.80
CA GLN A 170 -14.36 21.44 -10.14
C GLN A 170 -15.37 20.37 -10.59
N ARG A 171 -14.93 19.42 -11.43
CA ARG A 171 -15.79 18.32 -11.89
C ARG A 171 -16.08 17.34 -10.76
N ALA A 172 -15.10 17.09 -9.90
CA ALA A 172 -15.26 16.23 -8.74
C ALA A 172 -16.29 16.81 -7.76
N SER A 173 -16.24 18.13 -7.49
CA SER A 173 -17.26 18.82 -6.69
C SER A 173 -18.66 18.63 -7.27
N ILE A 174 -18.82 18.86 -8.58
CA ILE A 174 -20.12 18.71 -9.25
C ILE A 174 -20.62 17.27 -9.19
N ALA A 175 -19.74 16.30 -9.45
CA ALA A 175 -20.10 14.89 -9.48
C ALA A 175 -20.48 14.38 -8.09
N ALA A 176 -19.72 14.71 -7.04
CA ALA A 176 -20.03 14.31 -5.66
C ALA A 176 -21.39 14.83 -5.21
N GLU A 177 -21.68 16.12 -5.46
CA GLU A 177 -23.00 16.71 -5.16
C GLU A 177 -24.14 16.04 -5.95
N ALA A 178 -23.89 15.67 -7.20
CA ALA A 178 -24.88 15.00 -8.05
C ALA A 178 -25.14 13.55 -7.62
N VAL A 179 -24.10 12.81 -7.23
CA VAL A 179 -24.23 11.46 -6.69
C VAL A 179 -25.07 11.50 -5.40
N GLU A 180 -24.73 12.38 -4.46
CA GLU A 180 -25.51 12.59 -3.24
C GLU A 180 -26.98 12.92 -3.54
N THR A 181 -27.21 13.84 -4.47
CA THR A 181 -28.56 14.22 -4.91
C THR A 181 -29.36 13.00 -5.43
N GLY A 182 -28.72 12.13 -6.22
CA GLY A 182 -29.34 10.92 -6.73
C GLY A 182 -29.67 9.89 -5.64
N MET A 183 -28.78 9.71 -4.66
CA MET A 183 -29.03 8.81 -3.53
C MET A 183 -30.20 9.30 -2.65
N VAL A 184 -30.24 10.61 -2.38
CA VAL A 184 -31.36 11.25 -1.67
C VAL A 184 -32.67 11.12 -2.45
N ALA A 185 -32.63 11.28 -3.78
CA ALA A 185 -33.80 11.11 -4.64
C ALA A 185 -34.35 9.67 -4.61
N ALA A 186 -33.46 8.68 -4.54
CA ALA A 186 -33.82 7.27 -4.33
C ALA A 186 -34.37 6.97 -2.93
N GLY A 187 -34.31 7.94 -2.01
CA GLY A 187 -34.82 7.81 -0.64
C GLY A 187 -33.89 7.06 0.31
N ILE A 188 -32.58 7.02 -0.01
CA ILE A 188 -31.55 6.43 0.85
C ILE A 188 -31.19 7.43 1.94
N ALA A 189 -31.19 7.00 3.20
CA ALA A 189 -30.78 7.83 4.33
C ALA A 189 -29.25 7.96 4.32
N GLN A 190 -28.72 9.08 4.83
CA GLN A 190 -27.29 9.39 4.76
C GLN A 190 -26.43 8.29 5.39
N GLU A 191 -26.88 7.71 6.50
CA GLU A 191 -26.19 6.61 7.18
C GLU A 191 -26.20 5.27 6.42
N ASP A 192 -27.06 5.13 5.40
CA ASP A 192 -27.23 3.93 4.58
C ASP A 192 -26.68 4.14 3.15
N GLN A 193 -26.10 5.31 2.85
CA GLN A 193 -25.55 5.62 1.54
C GLN A 193 -24.22 4.89 1.30
N PRO A 194 -23.98 4.34 0.11
CA PRO A 194 -22.65 3.92 -0.32
C PRO A 194 -21.67 5.10 -0.37
N SER A 195 -20.38 4.84 -0.13
CA SER A 195 -19.36 5.89 -0.05
C SER A 195 -19.18 6.63 -1.38
N ILE A 196 -19.00 7.95 -1.31
CA ILE A 196 -18.50 8.75 -2.43
C ILE A 196 -17.00 8.97 -2.25
N ILE A 197 -16.18 8.43 -3.17
CA ILE A 197 -14.72 8.52 -3.10
C ILE A 197 -14.13 9.34 -4.26
N VAL A 198 -13.14 10.17 -3.97
CA VAL A 198 -12.51 11.08 -4.95
C VAL A 198 -11.02 10.78 -5.10
N GLN A 199 -10.50 10.76 -6.34
CA GLN A 199 -9.08 10.53 -6.58
C GLN A 199 -8.22 11.66 -6.01
N MET A 200 -7.18 11.32 -5.25
CA MET A 200 -6.14 12.26 -4.81
C MET A 200 -5.22 12.66 -5.98
N ALA A 201 -4.39 13.68 -5.79
CA ALA A 201 -3.51 14.20 -6.81
C ALA A 201 -2.20 13.43 -6.89
N THR A 202 -1.66 13.33 -8.11
CA THR A 202 -0.24 13.02 -8.31
C THR A 202 0.36 14.08 -9.24
N ALA A 203 1.35 14.82 -8.76
CA ALA A 203 1.94 15.93 -9.48
C ALA A 203 2.84 15.49 -10.65
N GLY A 204 2.85 16.29 -11.72
CA GLY A 204 3.73 16.10 -12.87
C GLY A 204 3.23 15.09 -13.91
N ASN A 205 1.97 14.65 -13.79
CA ASN A 205 1.25 13.98 -14.87
C ASN A 205 1.00 14.92 -16.07
N ALA A 206 0.59 14.38 -17.22
CA ALA A 206 0.56 15.11 -18.49
C ALA A 206 -0.29 16.39 -18.47
N GLY A 207 -1.42 16.37 -17.77
CA GLY A 207 -2.34 17.49 -17.57
C GLY A 207 -2.06 18.31 -16.31
N SER A 208 -1.15 17.88 -15.44
CA SER A 208 -0.90 18.51 -14.14
C SER A 208 -0.47 19.97 -14.29
N GLU A 209 -1.03 20.83 -13.45
CA GLU A 209 -0.68 22.24 -13.29
C GLU A 209 0.67 22.40 -12.57
N PHE A 210 1.16 21.33 -11.94
CA PHE A 210 2.38 21.26 -11.12
C PHE A 210 3.47 20.43 -11.80
N GLN A 211 3.87 20.85 -12.99
CA GLN A 211 4.90 20.19 -13.80
C GLN A 211 6.29 20.20 -13.13
N ALA A 212 7.04 19.11 -13.31
CA ALA A 212 8.41 19.03 -12.84
C ALA A 212 9.33 20.01 -13.58
N THR A 213 10.18 20.73 -12.85
CA THR A 213 11.23 21.56 -13.45
C THR A 213 12.52 20.74 -13.60
N PRO A 214 13.10 20.63 -14.81
CA PRO A 214 14.32 19.84 -15.00
C PRO A 214 15.46 20.28 -14.08
N GLY A 215 16.03 19.33 -13.32
CA GLY A 215 17.12 19.59 -12.39
C GLY A 215 16.69 20.13 -11.02
N VAL A 216 15.40 20.30 -10.78
CA VAL A 216 14.83 20.64 -9.47
C VAL A 216 14.17 19.38 -8.91
N ASN A 217 14.50 19.02 -7.68
CA ASN A 217 13.82 17.93 -6.97
C ASN A 217 12.86 18.52 -5.94
N ASP A 218 11.63 18.80 -6.38
CA ASP A 218 10.55 19.45 -5.65
C ASP A 218 9.25 18.62 -5.70
N PHE A 219 9.33 17.33 -6.03
CA PHE A 219 8.16 16.48 -6.23
C PHE A 219 7.19 16.54 -5.06
N ARG A 220 7.69 16.48 -3.83
CA ARG A 220 6.88 16.49 -2.61
C ARG A 220 6.04 17.75 -2.48
N GLN A 221 6.69 18.92 -2.56
CA GLN A 221 5.99 20.20 -2.49
C GLN A 221 4.96 20.33 -3.62
N ARG A 222 5.33 19.92 -4.84
CA ARG A 222 4.39 19.93 -5.97
C ARG A 222 3.21 18.98 -5.77
N ASN A 223 3.41 17.84 -5.11
CA ASN A 223 2.35 16.87 -4.81
C ASN A 223 1.38 17.44 -3.77
N ASP A 224 1.88 18.05 -2.71
CA ASP A 224 1.04 18.74 -1.73
C ASP A 224 0.23 19.87 -2.38
N ASP A 225 0.88 20.69 -3.20
CA ASP A 225 0.23 21.81 -3.87
C ASP A 225 -0.82 21.31 -4.88
N ALA A 226 -0.57 20.19 -5.56
CA ALA A 226 -1.54 19.54 -6.44
C ALA A 226 -2.77 19.03 -5.67
N ASN A 227 -2.57 18.38 -4.53
CA ASN A 227 -3.66 17.91 -3.67
C ASN A 227 -4.50 19.07 -3.14
N ARG A 228 -3.85 20.11 -2.59
CA ARG A 228 -4.52 21.34 -2.14
C ARG A 228 -5.29 22.01 -3.28
N GLN A 229 -4.74 22.03 -4.49
CA GLN A 229 -5.41 22.62 -5.64
C GLN A 229 -6.72 21.91 -5.99
N ILE A 230 -6.81 20.58 -5.84
CA ILE A 230 -8.08 19.83 -6.00
C ILE A 230 -9.04 20.18 -4.87
N ILE A 231 -8.59 20.09 -3.62
CA ILE A 231 -9.39 20.33 -2.42
C ILE A 231 -10.00 21.74 -2.44
N ASP A 232 -9.23 22.76 -2.83
CA ASP A 232 -9.67 24.15 -2.92
C ASP A 232 -10.80 24.39 -3.93
N GLN A 233 -11.03 23.44 -4.86
CA GLN A 233 -12.15 23.53 -5.80
C GLN A 233 -13.44 22.88 -5.28
N LEU A 234 -13.38 22.11 -4.20
CA LEU A 234 -14.54 21.43 -3.63
C LEU A 234 -15.43 22.41 -2.88
N SER A 235 -16.73 22.39 -3.18
CA SER A 235 -17.73 23.14 -2.42
C SER A 235 -17.92 22.54 -1.02
N ASP A 236 -18.49 23.32 -0.09
CA ASP A 236 -18.87 22.79 1.24
C ASP A 236 -19.86 21.61 1.13
N ALA A 237 -20.74 21.62 0.12
CA ALA A 237 -21.68 20.54 -0.12
C ALA A 237 -20.97 19.27 -0.62
N ALA A 238 -20.03 19.42 -1.55
CA ALA A 238 -19.21 18.31 -2.02
C ALA A 238 -18.36 17.72 -0.89
N ARG A 239 -17.70 18.56 -0.07
CA ARG A 239 -16.92 18.10 1.09
C ARG A 239 -17.77 17.36 2.13
N GLY A 240 -19.04 17.77 2.30
CA GLY A 240 -19.98 17.04 3.14
C GLY A 240 -20.37 15.67 2.58
N ALA A 241 -20.50 15.56 1.25
CA ALA A 241 -20.90 14.36 0.54
C ALA A 241 -19.77 13.34 0.32
N ILE A 242 -18.52 13.79 0.15
CA ILE A 242 -17.36 12.91 -0.08
C ILE A 242 -17.03 12.17 1.21
N ASP A 243 -17.06 10.85 1.21
CA ASP A 243 -16.81 10.00 2.38
C ASP A 243 -15.39 9.47 2.43
N GLY A 244 -14.69 9.47 1.29
CA GLY A 244 -13.33 8.98 1.23
C GLY A 244 -12.55 9.47 0.03
N VAL A 245 -11.32 9.00 -0.04
CA VAL A 245 -10.40 9.27 -1.15
C VAL A 245 -9.91 7.98 -1.77
N THR A 246 -9.41 8.07 -2.98
CA THR A 246 -8.85 6.91 -3.68
C THR A 246 -7.53 7.18 -4.35
N GLU A 247 -6.68 6.15 -4.40
CA GLU A 247 -5.38 6.18 -5.06
C GLU A 247 -5.03 4.85 -5.73
N HIS A 248 -4.04 4.86 -6.63
CA HIS A 248 -3.53 3.65 -7.27
C HIS A 248 -2.17 3.25 -6.68
N TYR A 249 -2.06 2.05 -6.10
CA TYR A 249 -0.81 1.57 -5.52
C TYR A 249 -0.10 0.55 -6.41
N TYR A 250 0.73 1.04 -7.33
CA TYR A 250 1.62 0.19 -8.12
C TYR A 250 3.04 0.12 -7.56
N TYR A 251 3.44 -1.03 -6.99
CA TYR A 251 4.78 -1.23 -6.44
C TYR A 251 5.83 -1.10 -7.56
N ASN A 252 6.77 -0.16 -7.40
CA ASN A 252 7.64 0.27 -8.51
C ASN A 252 9.15 0.19 -8.20
N LYS A 253 9.53 -0.46 -7.11
CA LYS A 253 10.92 -0.54 -6.65
C LYS A 253 11.69 -1.65 -7.35
N LYS A 254 12.97 -1.40 -7.62
CA LYS A 254 13.81 -2.29 -8.43
C LYS A 254 14.72 -3.19 -7.60
N HIS A 255 14.81 -2.94 -6.29
CA HIS A 255 15.55 -3.72 -5.31
C HIS A 255 14.63 -4.67 -4.55
N TYR A 256 15.18 -5.74 -3.97
CA TYR A 256 14.38 -6.79 -3.32
C TYR A 256 14.07 -6.52 -1.84
N GLU A 257 14.94 -5.76 -1.18
CA GLU A 257 14.75 -5.31 0.20
C GLU A 257 13.55 -4.34 0.26
N PHE A 258 12.75 -4.44 1.32
CA PHE A 258 11.66 -3.52 1.54
C PHE A 258 12.14 -2.33 2.37
N GLY A 259 11.82 -1.12 1.91
CA GLY A 259 12.03 0.09 2.70
C GLY A 259 10.81 0.46 3.53
N THR A 260 10.94 1.49 4.35
CA THR A 260 9.89 2.01 5.25
C THR A 260 9.47 3.45 4.96
N HIS A 261 10.03 4.08 3.92
CA HIS A 261 9.81 5.50 3.61
C HIS A 261 8.53 5.71 2.79
N SER A 262 7.91 6.90 2.84
CA SER A 262 6.73 7.27 2.02
C SER A 262 6.89 6.96 0.53
N ASN A 263 8.11 7.07 -0.01
CA ASN A 263 8.38 6.68 -1.40
C ASN A 263 8.05 5.19 -1.67
N GLU A 264 8.29 4.27 -0.73
CA GLU A 264 7.87 2.86 -0.84
C GLU A 264 6.36 2.70 -0.97
N LEU A 265 5.62 3.65 -0.40
CA LEU A 265 4.17 3.78 -0.45
C LEU A 265 3.70 4.69 -1.58
N ASN A 266 4.59 5.12 -2.48
CA ASN A 266 4.32 6.12 -3.53
C ASN A 266 3.72 7.44 -2.99
N PHE A 267 4.02 7.80 -1.75
CA PHE A 267 3.54 8.99 -1.04
C PHE A 267 2.04 9.00 -0.72
N ILE A 268 1.37 7.84 -0.79
CA ILE A 268 -0.06 7.69 -0.45
C ILE A 268 -0.33 8.10 1.00
N ASP A 269 0.56 7.75 1.92
CA ASP A 269 0.52 8.18 3.34
C ASP A 269 0.35 9.69 3.46
N ARG A 270 1.24 10.44 2.80
CA ARG A 270 1.27 11.89 2.86
C ARG A 270 0.08 12.54 2.18
N ASP A 271 -0.33 12.02 1.04
CA ASP A 271 -1.50 12.53 0.32
C ASP A 271 -2.75 12.33 1.18
N TYR A 272 -2.89 11.15 1.78
CA TYR A 272 -4.00 10.83 2.65
C TYR A 272 -4.04 11.68 3.93
N ASP A 273 -2.90 11.92 4.58
CA ASP A 273 -2.82 12.82 5.74
C ASP A 273 -3.30 14.22 5.39
N LEU A 274 -2.84 14.77 4.27
CA LEU A 274 -3.24 16.11 3.80
C LEU A 274 -4.74 16.21 3.54
N TRP A 275 -5.33 15.20 2.90
CA TRP A 275 -6.78 15.14 2.67
C TRP A 275 -7.55 15.01 3.99
N SER A 276 -7.12 14.12 4.88
CA SER A 276 -7.77 13.88 6.17
C SER A 276 -7.77 15.14 7.05
N GLU A 277 -6.64 15.84 7.15
CA GLU A 277 -6.54 17.13 7.86
C GLU A 277 -7.41 18.23 7.25
N SER A 278 -7.71 18.11 5.96
CA SER A 278 -8.53 19.07 5.21
C SER A 278 -10.02 18.81 5.32
N PHE A 279 -10.49 17.79 6.05
CA PHE A 279 -11.91 17.48 6.20
C PHE A 279 -12.33 17.49 7.68
N ASP A 280 -13.58 17.90 7.96
CA ASP A 280 -14.14 17.94 9.32
C ASP A 280 -14.70 16.56 9.76
N LYS A 281 -14.31 15.49 9.06
CA LYS A 281 -14.71 14.10 9.30
C LYS A 281 -13.58 13.16 8.86
N ASP A 282 -13.54 11.97 9.46
CA ASP A 282 -12.66 10.89 9.01
C ASP A 282 -13.06 10.50 7.57
N LEU A 283 -12.04 10.24 6.74
CA LEU A 283 -12.21 9.82 5.36
C LEU A 283 -11.84 8.35 5.23
N ASP A 284 -12.56 7.60 4.40
CA ASP A 284 -12.11 6.25 4.03
C ASP A 284 -10.97 6.34 3.01
N LEU A 285 -10.00 5.43 3.07
CA LEU A 285 -8.94 5.29 2.07
C LEU A 285 -9.17 4.05 1.19
N HIS A 286 -9.47 4.27 -0.08
CA HIS A 286 -9.67 3.20 -1.06
C HIS A 286 -8.45 3.08 -1.99
N ILE A 287 -7.95 1.86 -2.18
CA ILE A 287 -6.93 1.57 -3.20
C ILE A 287 -7.59 0.86 -4.39
N THR A 288 -8.15 1.63 -5.31
CA THR A 288 -9.00 1.10 -6.39
C THR A 288 -8.24 0.39 -7.51
N GLU A 289 -6.92 0.53 -7.54
CA GLU A 289 -6.04 -0.32 -8.36
C GLU A 289 -4.72 -0.54 -7.62
N TRP A 290 -4.33 -1.80 -7.44
CA TRP A 290 -3.01 -2.13 -6.94
C TRP A 290 -2.43 -3.39 -7.57
N ASN A 291 -1.11 -3.38 -7.78
CA ASN A 291 -0.28 -4.55 -8.09
C ASN A 291 1.21 -4.14 -8.13
N VAL A 292 2.10 -5.02 -8.56
CA VAL A 292 3.42 -4.65 -9.08
C VAL A 292 3.26 -3.90 -10.39
N ARG A 293 3.92 -2.75 -10.53
CA ARG A 293 3.92 -1.97 -11.78
C ARG A 293 4.46 -2.82 -12.93
N THR A 294 3.75 -2.90 -14.06
CA THR A 294 4.11 -3.73 -15.23
C THR A 294 5.54 -3.52 -15.75
N THR A 295 6.08 -2.31 -15.62
CA THR A 295 7.45 -1.98 -16.09
C THR A 295 8.56 -2.37 -15.11
N THR A 296 8.23 -2.74 -13.88
CA THR A 296 9.18 -3.12 -12.82
C THR A 296 9.57 -4.58 -12.94
N THR A 297 10.25 -4.95 -14.03
CA THR A 297 10.57 -6.35 -14.40
C THR A 297 11.24 -7.16 -13.28
N ALA A 298 12.04 -6.51 -12.41
CA ALA A 298 12.69 -7.18 -11.29
C ALA A 298 11.71 -7.74 -10.25
N GLN A 299 10.48 -7.20 -10.15
CA GLN A 299 9.47 -7.58 -9.16
C GLN A 299 8.38 -8.50 -9.74
N HIS A 300 8.49 -8.90 -11.00
CA HIS A 300 7.51 -9.77 -11.66
C HIS A 300 7.86 -11.26 -11.51
N GLY A 301 6.95 -12.10 -11.98
CA GLY A 301 7.05 -13.55 -11.84
C GLY A 301 7.02 -13.98 -10.40
N PHE A 302 7.81 -14.99 -10.07
CA PHE A 302 7.80 -15.57 -8.73
C PHE A 302 8.17 -14.57 -7.61
N VAL A 303 8.89 -13.48 -7.94
CA VAL A 303 9.17 -12.37 -7.00
C VAL A 303 7.88 -11.69 -6.53
N ALA A 304 6.87 -11.61 -7.39
CA ALA A 304 5.69 -10.78 -7.17
C ALA A 304 4.84 -11.27 -5.99
N GLY A 305 4.80 -12.59 -5.72
CA GLY A 305 4.01 -13.13 -4.59
C GLY A 305 4.45 -12.55 -3.24
N SER A 306 5.76 -12.57 -2.96
CA SER A 306 6.30 -11.97 -1.72
C SER A 306 6.22 -10.44 -1.72
N THR A 307 6.23 -9.80 -2.89
CA THR A 307 5.99 -8.35 -3.01
C THR A 307 4.55 -8.00 -2.64
N LEU A 308 3.56 -8.75 -3.13
CA LEU A 308 2.14 -8.55 -2.82
C LEU A 308 1.85 -8.71 -1.32
N ILE A 309 2.45 -9.71 -0.66
CA ILE A 309 2.30 -9.91 0.79
C ILE A 309 2.74 -8.67 1.57
N LYS A 310 3.94 -8.12 1.29
CA LYS A 310 4.40 -6.89 1.96
C LYS A 310 3.54 -5.69 1.56
N GLN A 311 3.23 -5.56 0.27
CA GLN A 311 2.39 -4.46 -0.23
C GLN A 311 1.02 -4.43 0.46
N PHE A 312 0.41 -5.58 0.70
CA PHE A 312 -0.85 -5.71 1.41
C PHE A 312 -0.73 -5.28 2.88
N SER A 313 0.35 -5.68 3.58
CA SER A 313 0.61 -5.17 4.94
C SER A 313 0.79 -3.65 4.98
N ASN A 314 1.45 -3.07 3.98
CA ASN A 314 1.59 -1.61 3.88
C ASN A 314 0.23 -0.92 3.72
N MET A 315 -0.69 -1.49 2.93
CA MET A 315 -2.05 -0.95 2.80
C MET A 315 -2.80 -0.98 4.14
N ILE A 316 -2.61 -2.03 4.94
CA ILE A 316 -3.23 -2.10 6.28
C ILE A 316 -2.62 -1.08 7.23
N GLU A 317 -1.30 -0.89 7.19
CA GLU A 317 -0.59 0.14 7.97
C GLU A 317 -1.02 1.56 7.58
N LEU A 318 -1.34 1.79 6.30
CA LEU A 318 -1.91 3.04 5.78
C LEU A 318 -3.36 3.30 6.22
N GLY A 319 -4.05 2.30 6.77
CA GLY A 319 -5.48 2.39 7.09
C GLY A 319 -6.40 2.26 5.88
N VAL A 320 -6.01 1.49 4.86
CA VAL A 320 -6.87 1.24 3.69
C VAL A 320 -8.12 0.43 4.07
N ASP A 321 -9.28 0.96 3.73
CA ASP A 321 -10.60 0.37 4.03
C ASP A 321 -11.09 -0.59 2.94
N ALA A 322 -10.72 -0.34 1.69
CA ALA A 322 -11.09 -1.16 0.55
C ALA A 322 -10.01 -1.15 -0.53
N ALA A 323 -9.88 -2.25 -1.27
CA ALA A 323 -8.86 -2.37 -2.30
C ALA A 323 -9.30 -3.29 -3.45
N ASN A 324 -8.95 -2.92 -4.68
CA ASN A 324 -9.25 -3.71 -5.86
C ASN A 324 -7.96 -4.05 -6.63
N ILE A 325 -7.61 -5.34 -6.69
CA ILE A 325 -6.40 -5.78 -7.38
C ILE A 325 -6.52 -5.64 -8.91
N TRP A 326 -5.44 -5.21 -9.55
CA TRP A 326 -5.32 -5.10 -11.01
C TRP A 326 -4.37 -6.17 -11.56
N ALA A 327 -4.81 -7.22 -12.26
CA ALA A 327 -6.18 -7.59 -12.58
C ALA A 327 -6.30 -9.12 -12.51
N LEU A 328 -7.51 -9.67 -12.51
CA LEU A 328 -7.69 -11.12 -12.42
C LEU A 328 -7.25 -11.81 -13.72
N ASP A 329 -8.03 -11.63 -14.77
CA ASP A 329 -7.91 -12.29 -16.05
C ASP A 329 -7.63 -11.24 -17.13
N TYR A 330 -6.34 -11.05 -17.42
CA TYR A 330 -5.89 -10.03 -18.36
C TYR A 330 -4.62 -10.48 -19.07
N HIS A 331 -4.43 -10.06 -20.32
CA HIS A 331 -3.12 -10.14 -20.93
C HIS A 331 -2.25 -9.02 -20.34
N SER A 332 -1.64 -9.27 -19.17
CA SER A 332 -0.51 -8.50 -18.63
C SER A 332 0.32 -9.34 -17.65
N ARG A 333 1.54 -8.88 -17.37
CA ARG A 333 2.39 -9.46 -16.31
C ARG A 333 1.81 -9.31 -14.89
N THR A 334 0.75 -8.51 -14.75
CA THR A 334 0.09 -8.24 -13.48
C THR A 334 -1.13 -9.14 -13.28
N ALA A 335 -1.49 -9.95 -14.26
CA ALA A 335 -2.67 -10.78 -14.18
C ALA A 335 -2.45 -11.93 -13.20
N LEU A 336 -3.46 -12.20 -12.37
CA LEU A 336 -3.42 -13.30 -11.40
C LEU A 336 -3.63 -14.63 -12.13
N THR A 337 -4.57 -14.66 -13.07
CA THR A 337 -4.75 -15.71 -14.07
C THR A 337 -4.37 -15.13 -15.43
N LEU A 338 -3.49 -15.79 -16.18
CA LEU A 338 -3.19 -15.30 -17.52
C LEU A 338 -4.37 -15.59 -18.44
N GLU A 339 -4.69 -14.64 -19.33
CA GLU A 339 -5.77 -14.82 -20.32
C GLU A 339 -5.61 -16.11 -21.15
N THR A 340 -4.37 -16.56 -21.33
CA THR A 340 -4.03 -17.80 -22.04
C THR A 340 -4.41 -19.08 -21.30
N ASP A 341 -4.63 -19.01 -19.99
CA ASP A 341 -4.88 -20.18 -19.14
C ASP A 341 -6.32 -20.68 -19.26
N GLY A 342 -7.23 -19.82 -19.77
CA GLY A 342 -8.64 -20.14 -19.86
C GLY A 342 -9.36 -20.14 -18.49
N GLY A 343 -8.77 -19.50 -17.47
CA GLY A 343 -9.36 -19.32 -16.14
C GLY A 343 -8.46 -19.81 -14.99
N ALA A 344 -9.10 -20.15 -13.87
CA ALA A 344 -8.41 -20.62 -12.66
C ALA A 344 -7.86 -22.05 -12.82
N ILE A 345 -6.59 -22.23 -12.46
CA ILE A 345 -5.94 -23.52 -12.28
C ILE A 345 -5.78 -23.71 -10.77
N THR A 346 -6.31 -24.80 -10.22
CA THR A 346 -6.26 -25.08 -8.78
C THR A 346 -5.71 -26.45 -8.46
N ASP A 347 -5.19 -26.59 -7.25
CA ASP A 347 -4.81 -27.90 -6.71
C ASP A 347 -6.03 -28.68 -6.17
N ASP A 348 -5.81 -29.88 -5.63
CA ASP A 348 -6.88 -30.73 -5.08
C ASP A 348 -7.61 -30.10 -3.87
N GLN A 349 -7.08 -29.02 -3.28
CA GLN A 349 -7.68 -28.27 -2.17
C GLN A 349 -8.38 -26.99 -2.66
N GLY A 350 -8.34 -26.69 -3.96
CA GLY A 350 -8.94 -25.50 -4.55
C GLY A 350 -8.04 -24.26 -4.50
N ARG A 351 -6.76 -24.41 -4.17
CA ARG A 351 -5.81 -23.27 -4.08
C ARG A 351 -5.29 -22.88 -5.45
N MET A 352 -5.18 -21.57 -5.71
CA MET A 352 -4.82 -20.99 -7.00
C MET A 352 -3.35 -21.22 -7.37
N MET A 353 -3.12 -21.86 -8.52
CA MET A 353 -1.79 -22.26 -8.99
C MET A 353 -1.23 -21.41 -10.15
N ASN A 354 -2.05 -20.62 -10.85
CA ASN A 354 -1.65 -19.93 -12.08
C ASN A 354 -0.37 -19.08 -11.98
N SER A 355 -0.14 -18.44 -10.83
CA SER A 355 1.02 -17.57 -10.60
C SER A 355 1.30 -17.39 -9.11
N SER A 356 2.50 -16.91 -8.77
CA SER A 356 2.82 -16.59 -7.37
C SER A 356 1.95 -15.46 -6.81
N GLN A 357 1.47 -14.55 -7.67
CA GLN A 357 0.56 -13.48 -7.26
C GLN A 357 -0.80 -14.05 -6.92
N ALA A 358 -1.32 -14.96 -7.76
CA ALA A 358 -2.60 -15.61 -7.51
C ALA A 358 -2.57 -16.42 -6.22
N ALA A 359 -1.51 -17.21 -6.01
CA ALA A 359 -1.34 -17.97 -4.78
C ALA A 359 -1.22 -17.08 -3.54
N ALA A 360 -0.48 -15.97 -3.62
CA ALA A 360 -0.37 -15.03 -2.51
C ALA A 360 -1.73 -14.38 -2.18
N PHE A 361 -2.45 -13.90 -3.19
CA PHE A 361 -3.75 -13.26 -3.02
C PHE A 361 -4.81 -14.24 -2.48
N ASP A 362 -4.89 -15.45 -3.05
CA ASP A 362 -5.78 -16.55 -2.62
C ASP A 362 -5.56 -16.89 -1.14
N LEU A 363 -4.30 -17.17 -0.77
CA LEU A 363 -3.95 -17.49 0.61
C LEU A 363 -4.34 -16.35 1.57
N MET A 364 -4.05 -15.09 1.22
CA MET A 364 -4.44 -13.95 2.06
C MET A 364 -5.96 -13.82 2.18
N ALA A 365 -6.70 -13.92 1.07
CA ALA A 365 -8.16 -13.83 1.08
C ALA A 365 -8.78 -14.92 1.96
N GLY A 366 -8.23 -16.13 1.92
CA GLY A 366 -8.70 -17.28 2.68
C GLY A 366 -8.33 -17.26 4.17
N SER A 367 -7.21 -16.62 4.54
CA SER A 367 -6.63 -16.80 5.88
C SER A 367 -6.58 -15.55 6.76
N ILE A 368 -6.60 -14.33 6.20
CA ILE A 368 -6.39 -13.10 6.99
C ILE A 368 -7.57 -12.11 7.00
N ALA A 369 -8.62 -12.34 6.21
CA ALA A 369 -9.80 -11.47 6.22
C ALA A 369 -10.44 -11.37 7.62
N GLY A 370 -10.63 -10.15 8.12
CA GLY A 370 -11.18 -9.85 9.45
C GLY A 370 -10.18 -9.98 10.60
N LYS A 371 -8.91 -10.35 10.33
CA LYS A 371 -7.86 -10.41 11.35
C LYS A 371 -7.20 -9.06 11.56
N GLU A 372 -6.58 -8.89 12.72
CA GLU A 372 -5.76 -7.73 13.04
C GLU A 372 -4.34 -7.94 12.52
N LEU A 373 -3.68 -6.89 12.03
CA LEU A 373 -2.24 -6.89 11.80
C LEU A 373 -1.51 -6.95 13.16
N ILE A 374 -0.47 -7.76 13.24
CA ILE A 374 0.30 -7.95 14.46
C ILE A 374 1.76 -7.58 14.21
N SER A 375 2.31 -6.70 15.05
CA SER A 375 3.73 -6.41 15.08
C SER A 375 4.47 -7.51 15.86
N PHE A 376 5.46 -8.12 15.23
CA PHE A 376 6.31 -9.15 15.82
C PHE A 376 7.77 -8.68 15.90
N ASP A 377 8.32 -8.74 17.11
CA ASP A 377 9.73 -8.43 17.36
C ASP A 377 10.52 -9.73 17.46
N PHE A 378 11.47 -9.92 16.55
CA PHE A 378 12.40 -11.04 16.58
C PHE A 378 13.75 -10.62 17.18
N ASP A 379 14.43 -11.55 17.85
CA ASP A 379 15.77 -11.34 18.41
C ASP A 379 16.82 -10.92 17.38
N GLN A 380 16.58 -11.27 16.11
CA GLN A 380 17.42 -10.98 14.95
C GLN A 380 16.55 -10.67 13.74
N THR A 381 17.01 -9.74 12.90
CA THR A 381 16.40 -9.44 11.60
C THR A 381 17.34 -9.85 10.47
N PHE A 382 16.76 -10.24 9.34
CA PHE A 382 17.51 -10.63 8.15
C PHE A 382 16.89 -9.91 6.94
N PRO A 383 17.61 -9.02 6.23
CA PRO A 383 17.05 -8.28 5.09
C PRO A 383 16.48 -9.18 3.98
N GLN A 384 17.03 -10.39 3.86
CA GLN A 384 16.56 -11.42 2.93
C GLN A 384 15.29 -12.16 3.35
N ILE A 385 14.74 -11.92 4.54
CA ILE A 385 13.51 -12.56 5.04
C ILE A 385 12.53 -11.46 5.46
N SER A 386 11.34 -11.47 4.88
CA SER A 386 10.22 -10.65 5.33
C SER A 386 9.24 -11.50 6.11
N VAL A 387 8.78 -11.00 7.26
CA VAL A 387 7.73 -11.62 8.07
C VAL A 387 6.58 -10.64 8.25
N THR A 388 5.37 -11.04 7.92
CA THR A 388 4.13 -10.32 8.27
C THR A 388 3.23 -11.25 9.06
N ALA A 389 2.50 -10.72 10.03
CA ALA A 389 1.69 -11.52 10.95
C ALA A 389 0.31 -10.89 11.17
N TYR A 390 -0.68 -11.76 11.31
CA TYR A 390 -2.09 -11.39 11.49
C TYR A 390 -2.70 -12.29 12.57
N GLY A 391 -3.65 -11.77 13.35
CA GLY A 391 -4.20 -12.50 14.47
C GLY A 391 -5.63 -12.13 14.81
N ASP A 392 -6.34 -13.09 15.37
CA ASP A 392 -7.53 -12.86 16.20
C ASP A 392 -7.41 -13.68 17.50
N GLN A 393 -8.52 -13.87 18.21
CA GLN A 393 -8.53 -14.60 19.49
C GLN A 393 -8.18 -16.08 19.36
N ASP A 394 -8.41 -16.69 18.19
CA ASP A 394 -8.33 -18.14 18.00
C ASP A 394 -7.15 -18.54 17.12
N THR A 395 -6.75 -17.67 16.18
CA THR A 395 -5.82 -18.01 15.11
C THR A 395 -4.84 -16.89 14.82
N THR A 396 -3.55 -17.24 14.70
CA THR A 396 -2.49 -16.39 14.18
C THR A 396 -1.98 -16.93 12.85
N VAL A 397 -1.84 -16.06 11.84
CA VAL A 397 -1.29 -16.36 10.52
C VAL A 397 0.00 -15.57 10.32
N LEU A 398 1.07 -16.21 9.85
CA LEU A 398 2.33 -15.57 9.50
C LEU A 398 2.68 -15.87 8.05
N TYR A 399 3.13 -14.87 7.30
CA TYR A 399 3.83 -15.10 6.04
C TYR A 399 5.31 -14.90 6.24
N VAL A 400 6.11 -15.90 5.87
CA VAL A 400 7.58 -15.81 5.86
C VAL A 400 8.05 -15.91 4.42
N SER A 401 8.58 -14.80 3.90
CA SER A 401 8.92 -14.63 2.50
C SER A 401 10.42 -14.45 2.29
N SER A 402 10.98 -15.19 1.32
CA SER A 402 12.35 -14.97 0.82
C SER A 402 12.39 -13.71 -0.06
N ARG A 403 13.39 -12.86 0.14
CA ARG A 403 13.65 -11.64 -0.64
C ARG A 403 15.07 -11.61 -1.22
N THR A 404 15.60 -12.78 -1.57
CA THR A 404 16.96 -12.95 -2.08
C THR A 404 17.04 -13.99 -3.20
N LEU A 405 18.15 -13.95 -3.93
CA LEU A 405 18.53 -14.92 -4.96
C LEU A 405 19.18 -16.20 -4.40
N GLU A 406 19.39 -16.26 -3.08
CA GLU A 406 19.97 -17.42 -2.41
C GLU A 406 18.90 -18.35 -1.84
N SER A 407 19.15 -19.66 -1.89
CA SER A 407 18.34 -20.63 -1.13
C SER A 407 18.77 -20.63 0.33
N MET A 408 17.82 -20.78 1.24
CA MET A 408 18.08 -20.73 2.68
C MET A 408 17.28 -21.77 3.45
N ASP A 409 17.90 -22.35 4.48
CA ASP A 409 17.18 -23.05 5.55
C ASP A 409 16.81 -22.01 6.62
N VAL A 410 15.54 -21.92 7.00
CA VAL A 410 15.03 -20.99 8.03
C VAL A 410 14.56 -21.78 9.25
N SER A 411 14.76 -21.23 10.44
CA SER A 411 14.19 -21.74 11.68
C SER A 411 13.47 -20.64 12.44
N LEU A 412 12.25 -20.92 12.88
CA LEU A 412 11.47 -20.06 13.76
C LEU A 412 11.34 -20.70 15.14
N ASP A 413 11.50 -19.87 16.16
CA ASP A 413 11.16 -20.19 17.55
C ASP A 413 10.07 -19.23 18.01
N LEU A 414 8.84 -19.74 18.00
CA LEU A 414 7.61 -19.04 18.37
C LEU A 414 7.13 -19.48 19.76
N SER A 415 7.92 -20.29 20.48
CA SER A 415 7.48 -20.97 21.70
C SER A 415 7.16 -20.03 22.85
N GLN A 416 7.75 -18.83 22.90
CA GLN A 416 7.45 -17.84 23.92
C GLN A 416 5.96 -17.46 23.95
N PHE A 417 5.31 -17.40 22.78
CA PHE A 417 3.91 -16.99 22.64
C PHE A 417 2.99 -18.17 22.29
N PHE A 418 3.50 -19.19 21.60
CA PHE A 418 2.71 -20.27 21.03
C PHE A 418 3.06 -21.67 21.56
N ALA A 419 3.66 -21.78 22.75
CA ALA A 419 3.98 -23.09 23.37
C ALA A 419 2.76 -24.02 23.54
N ASN A 420 1.55 -23.45 23.66
CA ASN A 420 0.31 -24.20 23.84
C ASN A 420 -0.55 -24.26 22.56
N ALA A 421 0.01 -23.94 21.39
CA ALA A 421 -0.70 -24.04 20.12
C ALA A 421 -1.32 -25.43 19.96
N SER A 422 -2.59 -25.46 19.57
CA SER A 422 -3.34 -26.68 19.30
C SER A 422 -2.97 -27.30 17.96
N SER A 423 -2.63 -26.46 16.97
CA SER A 423 -2.06 -26.86 15.69
C SER A 423 -1.12 -25.79 15.15
N ILE A 424 -0.13 -26.22 14.36
CA ILE A 424 0.80 -25.36 13.61
C ILE A 424 0.91 -25.99 12.23
N ASN A 425 0.26 -25.40 11.24
CA ASN A 425 0.27 -25.88 9.87
C ASN A 425 0.94 -24.86 8.97
N GLY A 426 1.58 -25.32 7.89
CA GLY A 426 2.23 -24.43 6.94
C GLY A 426 1.91 -24.79 5.50
N VAL A 427 1.81 -23.79 4.64
CA VAL A 427 1.64 -23.93 3.20
C VAL A 427 2.79 -23.20 2.51
N LYS A 428 3.75 -23.95 1.95
CA LYS A 428 4.84 -23.36 1.17
C LYS A 428 4.41 -23.24 -0.27
N VAL A 429 4.65 -22.07 -0.86
CA VAL A 429 4.47 -21.80 -2.29
C VAL A 429 5.84 -21.82 -2.97
N SER A 430 5.95 -22.65 -4.00
CA SER A 430 7.17 -22.90 -4.77
C SER A 430 6.92 -22.72 -6.27
N LEU A 431 7.93 -22.29 -7.03
CA LEU A 431 7.85 -22.22 -8.49
C LEU A 431 7.73 -23.62 -9.09
N ASP A 432 6.74 -23.87 -9.96
CA ASP A 432 6.72 -25.08 -10.78
C ASP A 432 7.67 -24.92 -11.97
N THR A 433 8.93 -25.32 -11.79
CA THR A 433 9.92 -25.25 -12.87
C THR A 433 9.53 -26.08 -14.12
N SER A 434 8.57 -27.01 -14.03
CA SER A 434 8.14 -27.81 -15.18
C SER A 434 7.21 -27.08 -16.14
N THR A 435 6.60 -25.97 -15.71
CA THR A 435 5.76 -25.10 -16.53
C THR A 435 6.55 -23.96 -17.16
N THR A 436 7.78 -23.72 -16.69
CA THR A 436 8.65 -22.68 -17.22
C THR A 436 9.14 -22.96 -18.65
N ASN A 437 9.16 -21.92 -19.46
CA ASN A 437 9.72 -21.87 -20.80
C ASN A 437 10.98 -20.97 -20.90
N GLY A 438 11.32 -20.26 -19.81
CA GLY A 438 12.49 -19.37 -19.72
C GLY A 438 12.31 -18.04 -20.44
N LEU A 439 11.09 -17.69 -20.80
CA LEU A 439 10.73 -16.46 -21.48
C LEU A 439 9.73 -15.68 -20.63
N GLN A 440 9.90 -14.38 -20.64
CA GLN A 440 8.86 -13.43 -20.31
C GLN A 440 7.90 -13.37 -21.49
N TRP A 441 6.66 -13.86 -21.34
CA TRP A 441 5.56 -13.63 -22.27
C TRP A 441 5.79 -14.25 -23.66
N ASP A 442 4.76 -14.25 -24.50
CA ASP A 442 4.83 -14.60 -25.93
C ASP A 442 5.76 -13.71 -26.78
N ASN A 443 6.33 -12.64 -26.21
CA ASN A 443 7.17 -11.67 -26.91
C ASN A 443 8.63 -12.14 -27.01
N GLY A 444 8.97 -13.27 -26.38
CA GLY A 444 10.27 -13.93 -26.51
C GLY A 444 11.41 -13.16 -25.83
N ILE A 445 11.10 -12.34 -24.82
CA ILE A 445 12.12 -11.75 -23.95
C ILE A 445 12.57 -12.86 -23.00
N ALA A 446 13.88 -13.05 -22.78
CA ALA A 446 14.34 -14.07 -21.84
C ALA A 446 13.94 -13.70 -20.40
N ALA A 447 13.47 -14.68 -19.63
CA ALA A 447 13.35 -14.56 -18.18
C ALA A 447 14.74 -14.53 -17.54
N ASP A 448 14.87 -13.75 -16.47
CA ASP A 448 16.03 -13.82 -15.60
C ASP A 448 15.96 -15.12 -14.80
N GLY A 449 17.10 -15.78 -14.70
CA GLY A 449 17.19 -17.04 -14.00
C GLY A 449 18.55 -17.28 -13.39
N ILE A 450 18.55 -18.14 -12.39
CA ILE A 450 19.74 -18.67 -11.75
C ILE A 450 19.80 -20.19 -11.94
N THR A 451 20.82 -20.83 -11.37
CA THR A 451 20.90 -22.29 -11.33
C THR A 451 20.82 -22.75 -9.88
N ILE A 452 19.87 -23.65 -9.60
CA ILE A 452 19.70 -24.29 -8.29
C ILE A 452 19.89 -25.79 -8.51
N ASP A 453 20.82 -26.40 -7.78
CA ASP A 453 21.15 -27.83 -7.88
C ASP A 453 21.48 -28.35 -9.29
N GLY A 454 21.88 -27.45 -10.20
CA GLY A 454 22.22 -27.77 -11.58
C GLY A 454 21.09 -27.54 -12.58
N ASP A 455 19.88 -27.23 -12.12
CA ASP A 455 18.70 -26.98 -12.94
C ASP A 455 18.41 -25.46 -13.04
N PRO A 456 17.87 -24.97 -14.18
CA PRO A 456 17.51 -23.58 -14.34
C PRO A 456 16.32 -23.21 -13.44
N TYR A 457 16.34 -21.99 -12.90
CA TYR A 457 15.28 -21.43 -12.06
C TYR A 457 14.99 -19.99 -12.51
N PHE A 458 13.89 -19.80 -13.23
CA PHE A 458 13.50 -18.53 -13.84
C PHE A 458 12.60 -17.72 -12.90
N TYR A 459 13.21 -17.01 -11.96
CA TYR A 459 12.50 -16.43 -10.82
C TYR A 459 11.59 -15.25 -11.16
N ASN A 460 11.73 -14.63 -12.34
CA ASN A 460 10.84 -13.55 -12.76
C ASN A 460 9.91 -13.91 -13.92
N GLU A 461 9.87 -15.17 -14.33
CA GLU A 461 8.88 -15.67 -15.29
C GLU A 461 7.47 -15.63 -14.66
N HIS A 462 6.52 -14.99 -15.35
CA HIS A 462 5.19 -14.66 -14.80
C HIS A 462 4.10 -15.62 -15.25
N ASP A 463 4.35 -16.35 -16.33
CA ASP A 463 3.52 -17.41 -16.89
C ASP A 463 3.92 -18.80 -16.40
N ALA A 464 4.50 -18.85 -15.20
CA ALA A 464 4.85 -20.10 -14.54
C ALA A 464 3.93 -20.35 -13.36
N ASP A 465 3.27 -21.52 -13.39
CA ASP A 465 2.48 -22.03 -12.28
C ASP A 465 3.32 -22.22 -11.01
N VAL A 466 2.62 -22.39 -9.89
CA VAL A 466 3.21 -22.68 -8.58
C VAL A 466 2.77 -24.02 -8.04
N LEU A 467 3.54 -24.54 -7.08
CA LEU A 467 3.25 -25.75 -6.32
C LEU A 467 3.04 -25.39 -4.85
N PHE A 468 2.04 -26.02 -4.24
CA PHE A 468 1.82 -25.96 -2.79
C PHE A 468 2.43 -27.19 -2.11
N THR A 469 3.10 -26.97 -0.98
CA THR A 469 3.58 -28.05 -0.10
C THR A 469 3.06 -27.82 1.31
N ASP A 470 2.27 -28.76 1.82
CA ASP A 470 1.71 -28.71 3.16
C ASP A 470 2.69 -29.25 4.22
N PHE A 471 2.80 -28.53 5.33
CA PHE A 471 3.61 -28.86 6.50
C PHE A 471 2.73 -28.91 7.74
N SER A 472 3.13 -29.73 8.71
CA SER A 472 2.55 -29.75 10.04
C SER A 472 3.66 -29.86 11.08
N TYR A 473 3.64 -28.97 12.06
CA TYR A 473 4.64 -28.86 13.10
C TYR A 473 4.01 -29.14 14.47
N THR A 474 4.76 -29.81 15.34
CA THR A 474 4.30 -30.14 16.70
C THR A 474 5.06 -29.38 17.79
N ASP A 475 6.07 -28.61 17.42
CA ASP A 475 6.98 -27.94 18.33
C ASP A 475 7.19 -26.48 17.88
N ALA A 476 6.56 -25.55 18.59
CA ALA A 476 6.68 -24.12 18.32
C ALA A 476 8.11 -23.58 18.54
N SER A 477 8.99 -24.32 19.23
CA SER A 477 10.38 -23.90 19.47
C SER A 477 11.33 -24.22 18.31
N ASN A 478 10.87 -25.03 17.36
CA ASN A 478 11.68 -25.54 16.27
C ASN A 478 10.85 -25.81 15.02
N ILE A 479 10.30 -24.74 14.44
CA ILE A 479 9.69 -24.78 13.11
C ILE A 479 10.82 -24.57 12.10
N THR A 480 11.02 -25.50 11.18
CA THR A 480 12.12 -25.46 10.20
C THR A 480 11.65 -25.80 8.80
N PHE A 481 12.07 -25.01 7.82
CA PHE A 481 11.74 -25.17 6.41
C PHE A 481 12.83 -24.54 5.53
N ASP A 482 12.89 -24.96 4.27
CA ASP A 482 13.73 -24.34 3.25
C ASP A 482 12.90 -23.38 2.39
N LEU A 483 13.51 -22.26 2.01
CA LEU A 483 12.99 -21.35 0.98
C LEU A 483 14.02 -21.24 -0.14
N LYS A 484 13.61 -21.56 -1.36
CA LYS A 484 14.32 -21.14 -2.57
C LYS A 484 14.09 -19.63 -2.81
N PRO A 485 14.80 -19.03 -3.77
CA PRO A 485 14.64 -17.62 -4.08
C PRO A 485 13.19 -17.23 -4.31
N PHE A 486 12.75 -16.26 -3.52
CA PHE A 486 11.40 -15.67 -3.53
C PHE A 486 10.24 -16.62 -3.19
N GLU A 487 10.51 -17.82 -2.69
CA GLU A 487 9.49 -18.67 -2.07
C GLU A 487 8.97 -18.02 -0.78
N PHE A 488 7.73 -18.36 -0.44
CA PHE A 488 7.12 -17.93 0.81
C PHE A 488 6.32 -19.07 1.44
N LEU A 489 6.18 -18.99 2.76
CA LEU A 489 5.44 -19.93 3.59
C LEU A 489 4.37 -19.16 4.35
N GLU A 490 3.10 -19.56 4.20
CA GLU A 490 2.07 -19.22 5.16
C GLU A 490 2.14 -20.21 6.33
N LEU A 491 2.14 -19.73 7.56
CA LEU A 491 1.99 -20.53 8.77
C LEU A 491 0.70 -20.14 9.48
N THR A 492 -0.18 -21.10 9.71
CA THR A 492 -1.39 -20.92 10.51
C THR A 492 -1.23 -21.64 11.86
N ILE A 493 -1.40 -20.88 12.93
CA ILE A 493 -1.26 -21.32 14.32
C ILE A 493 -2.62 -21.17 14.99
N GLU A 494 -3.21 -22.28 15.44
CA GLU A 494 -4.47 -22.25 16.19
C GLU A 494 -4.17 -22.33 17.69
N THR A 495 -4.62 -21.34 18.45
CA THR A 495 -4.58 -21.39 19.91
C THR A 495 -5.85 -22.05 20.45
N PRO A 496 -5.74 -22.92 21.49
CA PRO A 496 -6.92 -23.49 22.09
C PRO A 496 -7.80 -22.39 22.69
N PRO A 497 -9.13 -22.46 22.55
CA PRO A 497 -10.02 -21.48 23.15
C PRO A 497 -9.78 -21.44 24.65
N ASP A 498 -9.81 -20.23 25.23
CA ASP A 498 -9.67 -20.05 26.67
C ASP A 498 -10.63 -20.99 27.40
N PRO A 499 -10.17 -21.74 28.43
CA PRO A 499 -11.07 -22.58 29.19
C PRO A 499 -12.15 -21.68 29.80
N VAL A 500 -13.40 -21.86 29.33
CA VAL A 500 -14.58 -21.13 29.80
C VAL A 500 -14.54 -21.01 31.32
N GLN A 501 -14.22 -19.81 31.81
CA GLN A 501 -14.30 -19.50 33.23
C GLN A 501 -15.78 -19.62 33.61
N PRO A 502 -16.15 -20.35 34.69
CA PRO A 502 -17.51 -20.33 35.19
C PRO A 502 -17.93 -18.87 35.44
N THR A 503 -19.07 -18.47 34.92
CA THR A 503 -19.63 -17.14 35.14
C THR A 503 -20.01 -16.99 36.61
N ASP A 504 -19.11 -16.39 37.39
CA ASP A 504 -19.42 -15.94 38.75
C ASP A 504 -20.25 -14.66 38.66
N SER A 505 -21.57 -14.85 38.67
CA SER A 505 -22.53 -13.80 38.96
C SER A 505 -22.32 -13.32 40.41
N ASN A 506 -21.61 -12.21 40.61
CA ASN A 506 -21.85 -11.28 41.72
C ASN A 506 -21.12 -9.96 41.47
N GLY A 507 -21.90 -8.90 41.29
CA GLY A 507 -21.38 -7.54 41.22
C GLY A 507 -20.92 -7.01 42.57
N SER A 508 -19.90 -6.17 42.53
CA SER A 508 -19.76 -5.01 43.41
C SER A 508 -18.88 -3.99 42.71
N GLU A 509 -19.47 -2.82 42.47
CA GLU A 509 -18.79 -1.54 42.28
C GLU A 509 -17.82 -1.29 43.45
N ASP A 510 -16.63 -0.77 43.18
CA ASP A 510 -16.19 0.50 43.77
C ASP A 510 -14.88 0.98 43.11
N ASP A 511 -14.94 2.28 42.82
CA ASP A 511 -13.92 3.24 42.39
C ASP A 511 -12.52 3.06 43.02
N ASP A 512 -11.48 3.39 42.25
CA ASP A 512 -10.37 4.20 42.77
C ASP A 512 -9.75 5.06 41.65
N LEU A 513 -10.21 6.30 41.61
CA LEU A 513 -9.73 7.41 40.80
C LEU A 513 -8.58 8.09 41.57
N ILE A 514 -7.33 8.01 41.11
CA ILE A 514 -6.21 8.78 41.67
C ILE A 514 -5.83 9.90 40.70
N ILE A 515 -6.05 11.11 41.19
CA ILE A 515 -5.72 12.42 40.63
C ILE A 515 -4.20 12.63 40.67
N TYR A 516 -3.59 13.02 39.56
CA TYR A 516 -2.28 13.69 39.51
C TYR A 516 -2.43 14.96 38.67
N ASP A 517 -2.68 16.08 39.35
CA ASP A 517 -2.88 17.42 38.76
C ASP A 517 -1.96 18.45 39.44
N ASP A 518 -0.66 18.12 39.62
CA ASP A 518 0.24 18.98 40.40
C ASP A 518 1.72 18.95 39.96
N LEU A 519 2.01 18.77 38.67
CA LEU A 519 3.39 18.80 38.13
C LEU A 519 3.60 19.66 36.87
N LEU A 520 2.64 20.53 36.52
CA LEU A 520 2.65 21.29 35.25
C LEU A 520 3.19 22.73 35.33
N ASP A 521 3.87 23.15 36.40
CA ASP A 521 4.29 24.56 36.56
C ASP A 521 5.83 24.79 36.62
N GLU A 522 6.68 23.78 36.37
CA GLU A 522 8.15 23.96 36.45
C GLU A 522 8.97 23.59 35.19
N VAL A 523 8.34 23.27 34.05
CA VAL A 523 9.06 22.84 32.82
C VAL A 523 9.03 23.89 31.69
N GLU A 524 8.22 24.95 31.80
CA GLU A 524 8.07 25.93 30.70
C GLU A 524 9.25 26.92 30.53
N ASP A 525 10.23 26.93 31.43
CA ASP A 525 11.28 27.98 31.45
C ASP A 525 12.67 27.53 30.97
N ASN A 526 12.81 26.35 30.34
CA ASN A 526 14.13 25.85 29.84
C ASN A 526 14.17 25.37 28.39
N LEU A 527 13.09 25.48 27.60
CA LEU A 527 13.09 25.02 26.21
C LEU A 527 13.79 25.97 25.22
N SER A 528 14.16 27.19 25.61
CA SER A 528 14.92 28.09 24.72
C SER A 528 16.43 27.85 24.73
N ASP A 529 16.96 27.15 25.73
CA ASP A 529 18.40 26.96 25.91
C ASP A 529 18.89 25.55 25.48
N ALA A 530 17.98 24.61 25.21
CA ALA A 530 18.27 23.25 24.73
C ALA A 530 18.51 23.14 23.21
N ALA A 531 18.23 24.21 22.44
CA ALA A 531 18.30 24.18 20.97
C ALA A 531 19.73 24.00 20.40
N GLU A 532 20.77 24.30 21.20
CA GLU A 532 22.18 24.18 20.81
C GLU A 532 22.97 23.07 21.55
N ASP A 533 22.36 22.37 22.51
CA ASP A 533 23.03 21.30 23.27
C ASP A 533 23.07 19.95 22.48
N ILE A 534 23.92 19.01 22.89
CA ILE A 534 24.12 17.73 22.20
C ILE A 534 22.84 16.92 22.08
N GLY A 535 21.90 17.06 23.02
CA GLY A 535 20.58 16.42 22.94
C GLY A 535 19.82 16.85 21.69
N GLY A 536 19.83 18.16 21.38
CA GLY A 536 19.21 18.69 20.17
C GLY A 536 19.94 18.29 18.88
N GLN A 537 21.27 18.21 18.90
CA GLN A 537 22.06 17.77 17.75
C GLN A 537 21.90 16.26 17.48
N ALA A 538 21.88 15.43 18.52
CA ALA A 538 21.65 13.99 18.41
C ALA A 538 20.23 13.71 17.92
N TYR A 539 19.22 14.40 18.49
CA TYR A 539 17.83 14.31 18.04
C TYR A 539 17.69 14.62 16.55
N ARG A 540 18.22 15.75 16.08
CA ARG A 540 18.17 16.12 14.66
C ARG A 540 18.96 15.15 13.78
N LEU A 541 20.02 14.56 14.30
CA LEU A 541 20.77 13.54 13.58
C LEU A 541 19.95 12.26 13.40
N TYR A 542 19.20 11.82 14.42
CA TYR A 542 18.26 10.70 14.31
C TYR A 542 17.12 11.01 13.34
N GLN A 543 16.43 12.13 13.52
CA GLN A 543 15.29 12.48 12.68
C GLN A 543 15.72 12.70 11.22
N ALA A 544 16.78 13.46 10.96
CA ALA A 544 17.16 13.79 9.59
C ALA A 544 17.85 12.65 8.84
N THR A 545 18.47 11.70 9.55
CA THR A 545 19.22 10.60 8.90
C THR A 545 18.40 9.33 8.82
N PHE A 546 17.52 9.08 9.80
CA PHE A 546 16.82 7.81 9.99
C PHE A 546 15.30 7.96 10.03
N ASP A 547 14.78 9.17 9.85
CA ASP A 547 13.36 9.51 9.86
C ASP A 547 12.59 8.99 11.08
N ARG A 548 13.28 8.99 12.22
CA ARG A 548 12.71 8.57 13.51
C ARG A 548 13.21 9.43 14.65
N ILE A 549 12.38 9.51 15.68
CA ILE A 549 12.75 10.05 16.98
C ILE A 549 13.70 9.05 17.68
N PRO A 550 14.79 9.50 18.33
CA PRO A 550 15.61 8.61 19.16
C PRO A 550 14.81 8.05 20.32
N ASP A 551 15.04 6.78 20.66
CA ASP A 551 14.59 6.25 21.94
C ASP A 551 15.31 6.95 23.11
N GLU A 552 14.63 7.05 24.25
CA GLU A 552 15.12 7.76 25.44
C GLU A 552 16.48 7.22 25.90
N ALA A 553 16.64 5.89 25.92
CA ALA A 553 17.88 5.23 26.32
C ALA A 553 19.06 5.56 25.40
N GLY A 554 18.83 5.69 24.09
CA GLY A 554 19.82 6.08 23.09
C GLY A 554 20.23 7.54 23.24
N LEU A 555 19.29 8.45 23.47
CA LEU A 555 19.59 9.86 23.69
C LEU A 555 20.37 10.07 25.00
N GLU A 556 19.94 9.44 26.09
CA GLU A 556 20.63 9.45 27.39
C GLU A 556 22.04 8.83 27.29
N PHE A 557 22.20 7.78 26.50
CA PHE A 557 23.51 7.17 26.26
C PHE A 557 24.47 8.18 25.63
N TRP A 558 24.07 8.88 24.57
CA TRP A 558 24.94 9.85 23.89
C TRP A 558 25.30 11.06 24.76
N ILE A 559 24.31 11.59 25.50
CA ILE A 559 24.52 12.65 26.49
C ILE A 559 25.53 12.18 27.55
N GLY A 560 25.35 10.98 28.10
CA GLY A 560 26.22 10.40 29.11
C GLY A 560 27.66 10.15 28.64
N GLN A 561 27.88 9.74 27.38
CA GLN A 561 29.22 9.54 26.82
C GLN A 561 30.02 10.85 26.68
N GLN A 562 29.33 11.95 26.36
CA GLN A 562 29.96 13.26 26.21
C GLN A 562 30.19 13.95 27.57
N ASP A 563 29.20 13.94 28.46
CA ASP A 563 29.31 14.52 29.81
C ASP A 563 30.37 13.82 30.66
N GLY A 564 30.53 12.52 30.46
CA GLY A 564 31.61 11.72 31.05
C GLY A 564 33.00 12.02 30.46
N GLY A 565 33.09 12.82 29.39
CA GLY A 565 34.34 13.11 28.66
C GLY A 565 34.96 11.89 27.98
N THR A 566 34.17 10.83 27.77
CA THR A 566 34.64 9.52 27.28
C THR A 566 34.81 9.52 25.76
N LEU A 567 33.90 10.20 25.05
CA LEU A 567 33.97 10.43 23.61
C LEU A 567 33.92 11.93 23.31
N SER A 568 34.76 12.38 22.40
CA SER A 568 34.60 13.71 21.80
C SER A 568 33.41 13.72 20.84
N LEU A 569 32.84 14.90 20.59
CA LEU A 569 31.72 15.07 19.66
C LEU A 569 32.01 14.50 18.26
N ASN A 570 33.26 14.62 17.78
CA ASN A 570 33.66 14.03 16.49
C ASN A 570 33.70 12.50 16.53
N GLN A 571 34.03 11.90 17.68
CA GLN A 571 33.96 10.45 17.84
C GLN A 571 32.52 9.96 17.89
N ILE A 572 31.62 10.71 18.53
CA ILE A 572 30.18 10.41 18.52
C ILE A 572 29.65 10.44 17.09
N LYS A 573 29.93 11.52 16.33
CA LYS A 573 29.53 11.62 14.90
C LYS A 573 30.09 10.50 14.03
N GLN A 574 31.33 10.10 14.29
CA GLN A 574 31.95 8.97 13.61
C GLN A 574 31.24 7.64 13.97
N HIS A 575 30.81 7.47 15.22
CA HIS A 575 30.01 6.31 15.61
C HIS A 575 28.64 6.25 14.91
N TYR A 576 28.03 7.39 14.60
CA TYR A 576 26.77 7.40 13.82
C TYR A 576 26.99 6.92 12.40
N ILE A 577 27.96 7.50 11.67
CA ILE A 577 28.19 7.10 10.27
C ILE A 577 28.73 5.67 10.13
N ASP A 578 29.43 5.18 11.15
CA ASP A 578 29.94 3.81 11.21
C ASP A 578 28.95 2.83 11.86
N SER A 579 27.74 3.29 12.22
CA SER A 579 26.74 2.43 12.83
C SER A 579 26.17 1.45 11.81
N ASP A 580 25.75 0.29 12.31
CA ASP A 580 25.03 -0.70 11.51
C ASP A 580 23.71 -0.10 10.99
N GLU A 581 23.05 0.77 11.78
CA GLU A 581 21.84 1.50 11.41
C GLU A 581 22.07 2.46 10.23
N PHE A 582 23.15 3.25 10.26
CA PHE A 582 23.53 4.09 9.12
C PHE A 582 23.84 3.25 7.88
N THR A 583 24.55 2.13 8.06
CA THR A 583 24.84 1.21 6.96
C THR A 583 23.57 0.55 6.40
N GLN A 584 22.56 0.30 7.23
CA GLN A 584 21.28 -0.28 6.83
C GLN A 584 20.42 0.72 6.06
N ILE A 585 20.35 1.97 6.52
CA ILE A 585 19.47 2.99 5.95
C ILE A 585 20.10 3.65 4.72
N LEU A 586 21.40 3.92 4.80
CA LEU A 586 22.14 4.74 3.82
C LEU A 586 23.23 3.94 3.09
N GLY A 587 23.34 2.63 3.32
CA GLY A 587 24.40 1.81 2.75
C GLY A 587 25.77 2.06 3.37
N ASN A 588 26.74 1.20 3.03
CA ASN A 588 28.10 1.36 3.55
C ASN A 588 28.77 2.58 2.93
N HIS A 589 28.90 3.65 3.72
CA HIS A 589 29.48 4.90 3.26
C HIS A 589 30.88 4.70 2.68
N GLU A 590 31.73 3.83 3.24
CA GLU A 590 33.10 3.60 2.75
C GLU A 590 33.18 3.08 1.30
N LEU A 591 32.09 2.50 0.78
CA LEU A 591 32.01 1.99 -0.60
C LEU A 591 31.56 3.05 -1.62
N LEU A 592 31.07 4.20 -1.14
CA LEU A 592 30.59 5.28 -1.98
C LEU A 592 31.73 6.22 -2.35
N ASN A 593 31.75 6.71 -3.59
CA ASN A 593 32.58 7.88 -3.92
C ASN A 593 31.94 9.17 -3.35
N ASP A 594 32.69 10.27 -3.33
CA ASP A 594 32.25 11.50 -2.68
C ASP A 594 30.98 12.12 -3.30
N ALA A 595 30.79 11.98 -4.61
CA ALA A 595 29.57 12.44 -5.27
C ALA A 595 28.37 11.56 -4.88
N GLN A 596 28.54 10.24 -4.87
CA GLN A 596 27.50 9.30 -4.44
C GLN A 596 27.12 9.48 -2.97
N PHE A 597 28.11 9.75 -2.10
CA PHE A 597 27.85 10.04 -0.69
C PHE A 597 27.09 11.36 -0.53
N LEU A 598 27.42 12.37 -1.34
CA LEU A 598 26.71 13.65 -1.30
C LEU A 598 25.27 13.52 -1.80
N ASP A 599 25.05 12.81 -2.91
CA ASP A 599 23.72 12.50 -3.45
C ASP A 599 22.84 11.87 -2.38
N LEU A 600 23.43 10.94 -1.63
CA LEU A 600 22.77 10.22 -0.58
C LEU A 600 22.38 11.12 0.60
N LEU A 601 23.26 12.02 1.05
CA LEU A 601 22.91 12.96 2.12
C LEU A 601 21.81 13.94 1.70
N TYR A 602 21.90 14.45 0.47
CA TYR A 602 20.87 15.35 -0.07
C TYR A 602 19.52 14.64 -0.21
N GLN A 603 19.50 13.40 -0.69
CA GLN A 603 18.27 12.64 -0.88
C GLN A 603 17.60 12.28 0.45
N ASN A 604 18.37 11.87 1.46
CA ASN A 604 17.82 11.35 2.70
C ASN A 604 17.56 12.43 3.75
N MET A 605 18.36 13.51 3.78
CA MET A 605 18.24 14.55 4.82
C MET A 605 17.57 15.84 4.33
N LEU A 606 17.76 16.19 3.06
CA LEU A 606 17.20 17.42 2.46
C LEU A 606 16.12 17.12 1.43
N GLU A 607 15.84 15.83 1.20
CA GLU A 607 14.83 15.35 0.26
C GLU A 607 14.94 15.88 -1.17
N ARG A 608 16.13 16.35 -1.55
CA ARG A 608 16.44 16.88 -2.89
C ARG A 608 17.76 16.31 -3.42
N MET A 609 18.16 16.65 -4.64
CA MET A 609 19.54 16.40 -5.11
C MET A 609 20.37 17.68 -4.93
N PRO A 610 21.71 17.58 -4.81
CA PRO A 610 22.56 18.76 -4.84
C PRO A 610 22.47 19.41 -6.22
N ASP A 611 22.39 20.74 -6.30
CA ASP A 611 22.62 21.44 -7.57
C ASP A 611 24.13 21.52 -7.91
N GLN A 612 24.49 22.02 -9.08
CA GLN A 612 25.90 22.11 -9.48
C GLN A 612 26.73 22.99 -8.54
N ALA A 613 26.14 24.05 -7.96
CA ALA A 613 26.84 24.91 -7.01
C ALA A 613 27.04 24.22 -5.66
N ASP A 614 26.07 23.42 -5.23
CA ASP A 614 26.16 22.54 -4.05
C ASP A 614 27.28 21.51 -4.23
N TYR A 615 27.33 20.78 -5.36
CA TYR A 615 28.41 19.83 -5.65
C TYR A 615 29.78 20.50 -5.61
N ASP A 616 29.92 21.65 -6.27
CA ASP A 616 31.18 22.39 -6.33
C ASP A 616 31.61 22.87 -4.94
N PHE A 617 30.66 23.29 -4.10
CA PHE A 617 30.90 23.69 -2.72
C PHE A 617 31.39 22.50 -1.88
N TRP A 618 30.64 21.39 -1.85
CA TRP A 618 30.96 20.24 -1.01
C TRP A 618 32.24 19.53 -1.44
N SER A 619 32.48 19.43 -2.75
CA SER A 619 33.75 18.92 -3.28
C SER A 619 34.93 19.77 -2.83
N ALA A 620 34.80 21.10 -2.79
CA ALA A 620 35.83 21.98 -2.27
C ALA A 620 36.04 21.82 -0.75
N GLN A 621 34.98 21.57 0.03
CA GLN A 621 35.12 21.32 1.47
C GLN A 621 35.84 20.00 1.76
N GLN A 622 35.47 18.93 1.05
CA GLN A 622 36.13 17.63 1.17
C GLN A 622 37.61 17.70 0.77
N GLN A 623 37.95 18.44 -0.30
CA GLN A 623 39.35 18.70 -0.68
C GLN A 623 40.15 19.46 0.39
N ASN A 624 39.47 20.26 1.21
CA ASN A 624 40.06 20.97 2.34
C ASN A 624 40.10 20.13 3.64
N GLY A 625 39.72 18.85 3.57
CA GLY A 625 39.84 17.89 4.67
C GLY A 625 38.56 17.69 5.49
N LEU A 626 37.41 18.18 5.02
CA LEU A 626 36.12 17.91 5.65
C LEU A 626 35.79 16.41 5.56
N THR A 627 35.53 15.79 6.70
CA THR A 627 35.16 14.36 6.78
C THR A 627 33.67 14.15 6.51
N ARG A 628 33.29 12.92 6.17
CA ARG A 628 31.90 12.54 5.92
C ARG A 628 31.00 12.65 7.16
N ALA A 629 31.53 12.32 8.33
CA ALA A 629 30.86 12.55 9.61
C ALA A 629 30.60 14.04 9.89
N GLU A 630 31.55 14.91 9.50
CA GLU A 630 31.36 16.36 9.62
C GLU A 630 30.35 16.88 8.59
N MET A 631 30.34 16.37 7.35
CA MET A 631 29.31 16.69 6.36
C MET A 631 27.91 16.33 6.85
N LEU A 632 27.72 15.12 7.39
CA LEU A 632 26.46 14.67 7.97
C LEU A 632 25.93 15.66 9.03
N THR A 633 26.84 16.16 9.90
CA THR A 633 26.48 17.19 10.88
C THR A 633 26.08 18.50 10.23
N TYR A 634 26.80 18.96 9.22
CA TYR A 634 26.46 20.21 8.55
C TYR A 634 25.09 20.17 7.89
N PHE A 635 24.67 19.00 7.39
CA PHE A 635 23.31 18.81 6.88
C PHE A 635 22.29 18.82 8.00
N SER A 636 22.48 18.01 9.06
CA SER A 636 21.54 17.94 10.19
C SER A 636 21.33 19.28 10.89
N GLU A 637 22.35 20.13 10.85
CA GLU A 637 22.34 21.46 11.47
C GLU A 637 22.00 22.60 10.50
N SER A 638 21.71 22.30 9.23
CA SER A 638 21.29 23.30 8.26
C SER A 638 19.92 23.88 8.64
N ASP A 639 19.68 25.15 8.29
CA ASP A 639 18.38 25.79 8.52
C ASP A 639 17.24 25.05 7.78
N GLU A 640 17.56 24.40 6.66
CA GLU A 640 16.64 23.60 5.85
C GLU A 640 16.21 22.33 6.59
N VAL A 641 17.15 21.52 7.12
CA VAL A 641 16.80 20.37 7.97
C VAL A 641 16.09 20.80 9.24
N LYS A 642 16.54 21.87 9.89
CA LYS A 642 15.89 22.39 11.10
C LYS A 642 14.44 22.78 10.85
N THR A 643 14.14 23.31 9.66
CA THR A 643 12.77 23.65 9.23
C THR A 643 11.96 22.38 8.95
N ASN A 644 12.52 21.42 8.20
CA ASN A 644 11.87 20.14 7.90
C ASN A 644 11.55 19.34 9.17
N VAL A 645 12.48 19.33 10.13
CA VAL A 645 12.31 18.65 11.42
C VAL A 645 11.40 19.43 12.35
N SER A 646 11.39 20.77 12.34
CA SER A 646 10.47 21.56 13.17
C SER A 646 9.00 21.43 12.75
N ALA A 647 8.72 21.17 11.46
CA ALA A 647 7.37 20.89 10.98
C ALA A 647 6.84 19.54 11.50
N ALA A 648 7.73 18.58 11.78
CA ALA A 648 7.40 17.31 12.45
C ALA A 648 7.32 17.41 14.00
N VAL A 649 7.67 18.56 14.59
CA VAL A 649 7.72 18.77 16.05
C VAL A 649 6.53 19.60 16.58
N GLU A 650 5.64 20.11 15.71
CA GLU A 650 4.41 20.80 16.14
C GLU A 650 3.35 19.88 16.78
N ASP A 651 3.51 18.55 16.72
CA ASP A 651 2.62 17.56 17.34
C ASP A 651 3.01 17.06 18.75
N GLY A 652 4.02 17.68 19.36
CA GLY A 652 4.32 17.49 20.79
C GLY A 652 5.24 16.29 21.10
N ILE A 653 6.24 16.54 21.92
CA ILE A 653 7.14 15.52 22.45
C ILE A 653 6.47 14.87 23.67
N TRP A 654 6.01 13.62 23.54
CA TRP A 654 5.50 12.81 24.64
C TRP A 654 6.59 11.83 25.11
N PHE A 655 7.06 11.98 26.35
CA PHE A 655 7.86 10.97 27.04
C PHE A 655 6.91 10.00 27.75
N ILE A 656 7.11 8.68 27.59
CA ILE A 656 6.39 7.62 28.33
C ILE A 656 7.32 7.00 29.36
#